data_AF-A0A432QPQ1-F1
#
_entry.id   AF-A0A432QPQ1-F1
#
_cell.length_a   1.000
_cell.length_b   1.000
_cell.length_c   1.000
_cell.angle_alpha   90.00
_cell.angle_beta   90.00
_cell.angle_gamma   90.00
#
_symmetry.space_group_name_H-M   'P 1'
#
loop_
_entity.id
_entity.type
_entity.pdbx_description
1 polymer ?
#
loop_
_entity_poly.entity_id
_entity_poly.type
_entity_poly.pdbx_seq_one_letter_code
_entity_poly.pdbx_strand_id
1 'polypeptide(L)'
;MFFASFPASTKRNLPAYTCLLMAALLLLFSTPAFASSAGDKAMSNPTSQAEEQYKAAKDVYFNLKRTPAQSQSRAQWLKGILPFRKIYLAAPQSNLAPSCLYMIGRMYRQMYERFKVPLDIDESINYFNDVASKFPGSSLADDALFIIAEIELSDKNNPEQAAHFFQEVTSRYPNGDKSNQAYSQLQAVADRHNLKLPEKTVTEQIGHDLVNLQPVQHWSSSDYTRIAVRASEPVHYSTRLLEMTNDQPRQLWIDFDQSYIPPEARSPLSIEDGLLKQVAAEQYNETTVRLILDIESIADYKVFNLNDPFRVIIDVRGEKKKQAKAAPQESVLQEIKPPEKAPAPVVVKPAETVKTAKRGTLPGPEVYITLEDRKKVKPTGRVALPSGTKKTTRHFEQNSLSLAQQLGLGIHRIVIDPGHGGKDPGAMANHLQEKDIVLSVARRTAKILRKKYNYEVILTRERDVFIPLEERTAIANTKNADLFVSIHVNAHPKKTTRGVETFYLNLATNTEAMRVAARENATSTHNISEMQDILSDLMQNAKIKESSRLAEAVQSTLVNGMKQHHFHMTSLGVKQAPFYVLIGAEMPAVLAEISFITNPEEAKLLKDVNYLQAIAEEIAAGVANYSIQRRTAAL
;
A
#
# COMPACT_ATOMS: atom_id res chain seq x y z
N MET A 1 -5.01 40.28 82.04
CA MET A 1 -6.33 40.25 81.37
C MET A 1 -6.73 38.80 81.14
N PHE A 2 -8.01 38.54 80.86
CA PHE A 2 -8.57 37.22 80.50
C PHE A 2 -8.02 36.72 79.14
N PHE A 3 -8.16 35.46 78.71
CA PHE A 3 -9.00 34.32 79.15
C PHE A 3 -8.23 32.99 79.09
N ALA A 4 -8.68 31.96 79.80
CA ALA A 4 -8.21 30.57 79.63
C ALA A 4 -9.26 29.51 80.07
N SER A 5 -9.11 28.30 79.51
CA SER A 5 -9.45 26.97 80.05
C SER A 5 -10.86 26.32 79.92
N PHE A 6 -10.92 25.27 79.07
CA PHE A 6 -11.54 23.91 79.27
C PHE A 6 -13.08 23.77 79.59
N PRO A 7 -13.71 22.57 79.49
CA PRO A 7 -13.72 21.56 78.40
C PRO A 7 -15.10 20.85 78.18
N ALA A 8 -15.09 19.53 77.86
CA ALA A 8 -16.20 18.55 77.68
C ALA A 8 -16.81 18.52 76.24
N SER A 9 -17.37 17.40 75.74
CA SER A 9 -17.99 16.23 76.39
C SER A 9 -17.57 14.85 75.79
N THR A 10 -18.08 13.74 76.38
CA THR A 10 -17.73 12.34 76.04
C THR A 10 -18.92 11.37 76.20
N LYS A 11 -18.74 10.10 75.77
CA LYS A 11 -19.63 8.92 75.94
C LYS A 11 -20.85 8.89 74.98
N ARG A 12 -21.47 7.75 74.63
CA ARG A 12 -21.13 6.29 74.43
C ARG A 12 -22.49 5.62 74.18
N ASN A 13 -22.58 4.56 73.36
CA ASN A 13 -23.35 3.34 73.65
C ASN A 13 -23.15 2.23 72.59
N LEU A 14 -23.50 1.00 72.96
CA LEU A 14 -23.38 -0.30 72.26
C LEU A 14 -24.76 -1.01 72.29
N PRO A 15 -24.95 -2.29 71.84
CA PRO A 15 -24.12 -3.19 71.01
C PRO A 15 -24.84 -3.42 69.64
N ALA A 16 -24.90 -4.53 68.89
CA ALA A 16 -24.30 -5.89 68.75
C ALA A 16 -24.53 -6.32 67.26
N TYR A 17 -24.06 -7.42 66.64
CA TYR A 17 -23.21 -8.59 66.93
C TYR A 17 -22.14 -8.67 65.78
N THR A 18 -21.35 -9.72 65.46
CA THR A 18 -21.17 -11.14 65.83
C THR A 18 -19.67 -11.50 65.95
N CYS A 19 -19.35 -12.57 66.67
CA CYS A 19 -18.04 -13.24 66.71
C CYS A 19 -18.21 -14.68 66.16
N LEU A 20 -17.23 -15.56 65.91
CA LEU A 20 -15.77 -15.63 66.16
C LEU A 20 -15.02 -15.96 64.82
N LEU A 21 -13.76 -15.59 64.53
CA LEU A 21 -12.44 -15.71 65.21
C LEU A 21 -11.70 -17.02 64.85
N MET A 22 -10.43 -16.90 64.40
CA MET A 22 -9.55 -17.98 63.90
C MET A 22 -8.84 -18.78 65.00
N ALA A 23 -8.46 -20.04 64.70
CA ALA A 23 -7.26 -20.70 65.23
C ALA A 23 -6.77 -21.81 64.26
N ALA A 24 -5.47 -22.13 64.30
CA ALA A 24 -4.76 -22.98 63.32
C ALA A 24 -4.66 -24.47 63.69
N LEU A 25 -4.26 -25.32 62.73
CA LEU A 25 -3.40 -26.50 63.00
C LEU A 25 -2.57 -26.95 61.77
N LEU A 26 -1.93 -28.12 61.86
CA LEU A 26 -0.66 -28.50 61.22
C LEU A 26 -0.75 -29.53 60.06
N LEU A 27 0.43 -29.90 59.55
CA LEU A 27 0.77 -30.66 58.33
C LEU A 27 0.63 -32.20 58.38
N LEU A 28 0.46 -32.81 57.18
CA LEU A 28 0.76 -34.22 56.77
C LEU A 28 -0.14 -35.34 57.39
N PHE A 29 -0.53 -36.43 56.70
CA PHE A 29 0.16 -37.26 55.69
C PHE A 29 -0.78 -38.01 54.70
N SER A 30 -0.29 -38.21 53.46
CA SER A 30 -0.52 -39.34 52.48
C SER A 30 -1.88 -40.06 52.29
N THR A 31 -2.39 -40.07 51.05
CA THR A 31 -2.62 -41.26 50.16
C THR A 31 -3.13 -40.79 48.75
N PRO A 32 -3.12 -41.62 47.68
CA PRO A 32 -2.70 -41.11 46.35
C PRO A 32 -3.75 -41.00 45.23
N ALA A 33 -3.35 -40.21 44.22
CA ALA A 33 -3.64 -40.33 42.78
C ALA A 33 -5.10 -40.46 42.28
N PHE A 34 -5.57 -39.37 41.66
CA PHE A 34 -6.25 -39.47 40.36
C PHE A 34 -5.82 -38.29 39.47
N ALA A 35 -5.32 -38.58 38.28
CA ALA A 35 -4.94 -37.55 37.30
C ALA A 35 -6.15 -37.20 36.42
N SER A 36 -6.47 -35.91 36.30
CA SER A 36 -7.43 -35.39 35.33
C SER A 36 -6.92 -34.04 34.82
N SER A 37 -6.59 -33.97 33.54
CA SER A 37 -5.99 -32.80 32.90
C SER A 37 -7.07 -31.78 32.52
N ALA A 38 -7.53 -30.98 33.50
CA ALA A 38 -8.25 -29.75 33.23
C ALA A 38 -7.24 -28.66 32.83
N GLY A 39 -7.11 -28.38 31.53
CA GLY A 39 -6.06 -27.52 30.99
C GLY A 39 -6.15 -26.05 31.42
N ASP A 40 -4.98 -25.40 31.48
CA ASP A 40 -4.84 -24.00 31.88
C ASP A 40 -5.67 -23.07 30.99
N LYS A 41 -6.75 -22.52 31.55
CA LYS A 41 -7.34 -21.27 31.05
C LYS A 41 -6.39 -20.14 31.41
N ALA A 42 -5.45 -19.85 30.51
CA ALA A 42 -4.60 -18.68 30.59
C ALA A 42 -5.46 -17.44 30.85
N MET A 43 -5.19 -16.73 31.96
CA MET A 43 -5.82 -15.46 32.25
C MET A 43 -5.38 -14.45 31.19
N SER A 44 -6.30 -14.04 30.31
CA SER A 44 -6.07 -13.02 29.31
C SER A 44 -5.61 -11.73 29.99
N ASN A 45 -4.45 -11.20 29.59
CA ASN A 45 -3.88 -9.99 30.15
C ASN A 45 -4.87 -8.82 29.95
N PRO A 46 -5.24 -8.03 30.98
CA PRO A 46 -6.27 -7.00 30.85
C PRO A 46 -6.03 -6.00 29.70
N THR A 47 -4.75 -5.71 29.40
CA THR A 47 -4.35 -4.87 28.26
C THR A 47 -4.80 -5.45 26.92
N SER A 48 -4.52 -6.73 26.64
CA SER A 48 -4.90 -7.34 25.35
C SER A 48 -6.42 -7.47 25.21
N GLN A 49 -7.12 -7.66 26.32
CA GLN A 49 -8.59 -7.66 26.33
C GLN A 49 -9.18 -6.27 26.00
N ALA A 50 -8.51 -5.18 26.40
CA ALA A 50 -8.91 -3.81 26.04
C ALA A 50 -8.59 -3.50 24.57
N GLU A 51 -7.47 -3.99 24.04
CA GLU A 51 -7.09 -3.87 22.63
C GLU A 51 -8.07 -4.60 21.69
N GLU A 52 -8.48 -5.83 22.04
CA GLU A 52 -9.51 -6.59 21.33
C GLU A 52 -10.86 -5.86 21.34
N GLN A 53 -11.27 -5.30 22.50
CA GLN A 53 -12.49 -4.49 22.60
C GLN A 53 -12.41 -3.21 21.75
N TYR A 54 -11.25 -2.55 21.69
CA TYR A 54 -11.02 -1.37 20.86
C TYR A 54 -11.06 -1.70 19.37
N LYS A 55 -10.51 -2.85 18.96
CA LYS A 55 -10.61 -3.37 17.60
C LYS A 55 -12.07 -3.63 17.21
N ALA A 56 -12.83 -4.33 18.06
CA ALA A 56 -14.26 -4.56 17.83
C ALA A 56 -15.09 -3.27 17.79
N ALA A 57 -14.72 -2.25 18.58
CA ALA A 57 -15.33 -0.92 18.51
C ALA A 57 -15.07 -0.22 17.16
N LYS A 58 -13.84 -0.32 16.62
CA LYS A 58 -13.51 0.17 15.27
C LYS A 58 -14.29 -0.56 14.18
N ASP A 59 -14.50 -1.87 14.31
CA ASP A 59 -15.34 -2.63 13.37
C ASP A 59 -16.81 -2.16 13.37
N VAL A 60 -17.38 -1.82 14.54
CA VAL A 60 -18.71 -1.20 14.64
C VAL A 60 -18.73 0.16 13.92
N TYR A 61 -17.74 1.02 14.13
CA TYR A 61 -17.63 2.30 13.42
C TYR A 61 -17.53 2.13 11.88
N PHE A 62 -16.71 1.21 11.39
CA PHE A 62 -16.60 0.96 9.95
C PHE A 62 -17.89 0.37 9.36
N ASN A 63 -18.62 -0.47 10.11
CA ASN A 63 -19.91 -1.00 9.69
C ASN A 63 -21.01 0.08 9.66
N LEU A 64 -20.98 1.06 10.57
CA LEU A 64 -21.86 2.24 10.52
C LEU A 64 -21.59 3.10 9.29
N LYS A 65 -20.32 3.34 8.91
CA LYS A 65 -19.99 4.03 7.64
C LYS A 65 -20.43 3.23 6.40
N ARG A 66 -20.34 1.90 6.43
CA ARG A 66 -20.60 1.02 5.27
C ARG A 66 -22.08 0.73 5.01
N THR A 67 -22.96 0.89 5.99
CA THR A 67 -24.36 0.42 5.91
C THR A 67 -25.34 1.59 5.81
N PRO A 68 -25.88 1.94 4.62
CA PRO A 68 -26.70 3.14 4.44
C PRO A 68 -27.87 3.24 5.42
N ALA A 69 -28.64 2.16 5.61
CA ALA A 69 -29.78 2.10 6.51
C ALA A 69 -29.43 2.34 8.00
N GLN A 70 -28.21 2.00 8.44
CA GLN A 70 -27.75 2.28 9.81
C GLN A 70 -27.12 3.67 9.90
N SER A 71 -26.38 4.09 8.87
CA SER A 71 -25.72 5.40 8.81
C SER A 71 -26.71 6.56 8.91
N GLN A 72 -27.95 6.41 8.44
CA GLN A 72 -28.99 7.44 8.53
C GLN A 72 -29.71 7.50 9.90
N SER A 73 -29.26 6.75 10.92
CA SER A 73 -29.85 6.78 12.26
C SER A 73 -28.87 7.31 13.30
N ARG A 74 -29.07 8.56 13.78
CA ARG A 74 -28.24 9.18 14.84
C ARG A 74 -28.15 8.31 16.11
N ALA A 75 -29.21 7.58 16.44
CA ALA A 75 -29.22 6.62 17.55
C ALA A 75 -28.24 5.45 17.37
N GLN A 76 -28.00 4.98 16.15
CA GLN A 76 -27.01 3.93 15.88
C GLN A 76 -25.57 4.44 16.00
N TRP A 77 -25.30 5.69 15.59
CA TRP A 77 -24.00 6.33 15.83
C TRP A 77 -23.71 6.53 17.32
N LEU A 78 -24.68 7.06 18.08
CA LEU A 78 -24.57 7.16 19.55
C LEU A 78 -24.34 5.78 20.19
N LYS A 79 -25.00 4.72 19.71
CA LYS A 79 -24.75 3.34 20.16
C LYS A 79 -23.34 2.85 19.81
N GLY A 80 -22.79 3.24 18.65
CA GLY A 80 -21.42 2.93 18.23
C GLY A 80 -20.33 3.69 18.98
N ILE A 81 -20.67 4.80 19.64
CA ILE A 81 -19.77 5.56 20.54
C ILE A 81 -19.59 4.84 21.90
N LEU A 82 -20.61 4.11 22.37
CA LEU A 82 -20.61 3.48 23.70
C LEU A 82 -19.43 2.52 23.97
N PRO A 83 -18.97 1.65 23.03
CA PRO A 83 -17.80 0.81 23.24
C PRO A 83 -16.52 1.60 23.52
N PHE A 84 -16.21 2.63 22.71
CA PHE A 84 -15.05 3.50 22.93
C PHE A 84 -15.14 4.21 24.28
N ARG A 85 -16.31 4.75 24.62
CA ARG A 85 -16.54 5.42 25.91
C ARG A 85 -16.40 4.46 27.09
N LYS A 86 -16.82 3.20 26.95
CA LYS A 86 -16.65 2.15 27.98
C LYS A 86 -15.17 1.80 28.19
N ILE A 87 -14.40 1.65 27.12
CA ILE A 87 -12.96 1.33 27.20
C ILE A 87 -12.21 2.49 27.88
N TYR A 88 -12.47 3.73 27.44
CA TYR A 88 -11.90 4.93 28.07
C TYR A 88 -12.25 5.02 29.57
N LEU A 89 -13.52 4.88 29.94
CA LEU A 89 -13.94 4.96 31.35
C LEU A 89 -13.41 3.81 32.22
N ALA A 90 -13.12 2.64 31.64
CA ALA A 90 -12.52 1.51 32.34
C ALA A 90 -11.01 1.67 32.58
N ALA A 91 -10.30 2.35 31.67
CA ALA A 91 -8.86 2.60 31.80
C ALA A 91 -8.46 4.02 31.30
N PRO A 92 -8.81 5.10 32.03
CA PRO A 92 -8.66 6.47 31.54
C PRO A 92 -7.21 6.93 31.35
N GLN A 93 -6.24 6.22 31.92
CA GLN A 93 -4.79 6.51 31.82
C GLN A 93 -4.04 5.48 30.95
N SER A 94 -4.76 4.71 30.12
CA SER A 94 -4.15 3.73 29.21
C SER A 94 -3.70 4.35 27.90
N ASN A 95 -2.76 3.70 27.19
CA ASN A 95 -2.32 4.12 25.85
C ASN A 95 -3.48 4.15 24.83
N LEU A 96 -4.58 3.44 25.09
CA LEU A 96 -5.79 3.46 24.28
C LEU A 96 -6.71 4.67 24.58
N ALA A 97 -6.55 5.35 25.71
CA ALA A 97 -7.41 6.46 26.12
C ALA A 97 -7.49 7.62 25.09
N PRO A 98 -6.37 8.21 24.59
CA PRO A 98 -6.45 9.23 23.55
C PRO A 98 -7.05 8.69 22.25
N SER A 99 -6.72 7.45 21.87
CA SER A 99 -7.30 6.76 20.72
C SER A 99 -8.82 6.59 20.82
N CYS A 100 -9.35 6.27 22.01
CA CYS A 100 -10.79 6.19 22.25
C CYS A 100 -11.47 7.56 22.15
N LEU A 101 -10.92 8.59 22.80
CA LEU A 101 -11.48 9.95 22.78
C LEU A 101 -11.48 10.54 21.36
N TYR A 102 -10.36 10.41 20.64
CA TYR A 102 -10.23 10.85 19.25
C TYR A 102 -11.26 10.16 18.32
N MET A 103 -11.47 8.84 18.50
CA MET A 103 -12.50 8.11 17.75
C MET A 103 -13.93 8.57 18.09
N ILE A 104 -14.20 8.93 19.35
CA ILE A 104 -15.50 9.48 19.77
C ILE A 104 -15.73 10.85 19.12
N GLY A 105 -14.77 11.77 19.20
CA GLY A 105 -14.84 13.09 18.55
C GLY A 105 -15.06 12.97 17.03
N ARG A 106 -14.31 12.08 16.37
CA ARG A 106 -14.45 11.80 14.93
C ARG A 106 -15.82 11.21 14.56
N MET A 107 -16.47 10.44 15.44
CA MET A 107 -17.86 10.00 15.24
C MET A 107 -18.87 11.13 15.44
N TYR A 108 -18.64 12.04 16.38
CA TYR A 108 -19.47 13.21 16.60
C TYR A 108 -19.40 14.21 15.42
N ARG A 109 -18.21 14.52 14.86
CA ARG A 109 -18.10 15.33 13.62
C ARG A 109 -18.91 14.74 12.47
N GLN A 110 -18.85 13.42 12.27
CA GLN A 110 -19.59 12.72 11.22
C GLN A 110 -21.11 12.60 11.47
N MET A 111 -21.53 12.67 12.74
CA MET A 111 -22.94 12.87 13.09
C MET A 111 -23.39 14.29 12.72
N TYR A 112 -22.60 15.32 13.01
CA TYR A 112 -22.90 16.68 12.61
C TYR A 112 -22.92 16.86 11.07
N GLU A 113 -21.91 16.35 10.35
CA GLU A 113 -21.85 16.36 8.88
C GLU A 113 -23.16 15.87 8.24
N ARG A 114 -23.78 14.85 8.84
CA ARG A 114 -24.96 14.14 8.32
C ARG A 114 -26.30 14.66 8.83
N PHE A 115 -26.40 14.97 10.11
CA PHE A 115 -27.66 15.32 10.78
C PHE A 115 -27.79 16.81 11.12
N LYS A 116 -26.68 17.57 11.04
CA LYS A 116 -26.58 19.01 11.31
C LYS A 116 -27.20 19.44 12.66
N VAL A 117 -27.11 18.56 13.65
CA VAL A 117 -27.49 18.81 15.06
C VAL A 117 -26.31 19.53 15.75
N PRO A 118 -26.43 20.81 16.17
CA PRO A 118 -25.28 21.58 16.67
C PRO A 118 -24.54 20.94 17.84
N LEU A 119 -25.26 20.31 18.78
CA LEU A 119 -24.66 19.60 19.91
C LEU A 119 -23.64 18.52 19.47
N ASP A 120 -23.77 17.94 18.27
CA ASP A 120 -22.81 16.96 17.76
C ASP A 120 -21.48 17.59 17.34
N ILE A 121 -21.43 18.87 16.94
CA ILE A 121 -20.16 19.55 16.65
C ILE A 121 -19.48 20.08 17.92
N ASP A 122 -20.27 20.49 18.92
CA ASP A 122 -19.73 20.88 20.23
C ASP A 122 -19.16 19.68 21.00
N GLU A 123 -19.88 18.53 21.04
CA GLU A 123 -19.31 17.28 21.58
C GLU A 123 -18.05 16.86 20.81
N SER A 124 -18.01 16.99 19.49
CA SER A 124 -16.81 16.72 18.68
C SER A 124 -15.60 17.52 19.18
N ILE A 125 -15.74 18.84 19.34
CA ILE A 125 -14.69 19.71 19.87
C ILE A 125 -14.31 19.31 21.29
N ASN A 126 -15.27 19.05 22.16
CA ASN A 126 -15.02 18.62 23.54
C ASN A 126 -14.14 17.36 23.59
N TYR A 127 -14.43 16.34 22.78
CA TYR A 127 -13.64 15.10 22.76
C TYR A 127 -12.24 15.27 22.15
N PHE A 128 -12.06 16.14 21.15
CA PHE A 128 -10.72 16.47 20.62
C PHE A 128 -9.90 17.32 21.60
N ASN A 129 -10.53 18.29 22.27
CA ASN A 129 -9.87 19.08 23.31
C ASN A 129 -9.49 18.21 24.51
N ASP A 130 -10.30 17.20 24.84
CA ASP A 130 -9.98 16.16 25.82
C ASP A 130 -8.70 15.39 25.46
N VAL A 131 -8.46 15.06 24.17
CA VAL A 131 -7.19 14.46 23.73
C VAL A 131 -6.03 15.44 23.96
N ALA A 132 -6.15 16.67 23.44
CA ALA A 132 -5.08 17.66 23.47
C ALA A 132 -4.73 18.22 24.86
N SER A 133 -5.67 18.17 25.81
CA SER A 133 -5.48 18.64 27.19
C SER A 133 -5.09 17.54 28.17
N LYS A 134 -5.64 16.32 28.03
CA LYS A 134 -5.38 15.20 28.97
C LYS A 134 -4.25 14.29 28.52
N PHE A 135 -3.95 14.26 27.22
CA PHE A 135 -2.88 13.43 26.62
C PHE A 135 -1.92 14.25 25.75
N PRO A 136 -1.32 15.36 26.26
CA PRO A 136 -0.45 16.24 25.46
C PRO A 136 0.88 15.62 25.02
N GLY A 137 1.18 14.38 25.42
CA GLY A 137 2.30 13.58 24.88
C GLY A 137 1.88 12.56 23.81
N SER A 138 0.62 12.58 23.35
CA SER A 138 0.10 11.67 22.33
C SER A 138 0.27 12.26 20.93
N SER A 139 0.68 11.44 19.95
CA SER A 139 0.70 11.76 18.52
C SER A 139 -0.71 11.86 17.87
N LEU A 140 -1.71 12.18 18.68
CA LEU A 140 -3.09 12.49 18.29
C LEU A 140 -3.51 13.86 18.84
N ALA A 141 -2.63 14.57 19.56
CA ALA A 141 -2.96 15.81 20.26
C ALA A 141 -2.86 17.04 19.34
N ASP A 142 -1.85 17.08 18.48
CA ASP A 142 -1.75 18.01 17.35
C ASP A 142 -2.82 17.72 16.29
N ASP A 143 -3.00 16.43 15.95
CA ASP A 143 -4.05 15.91 15.08
C ASP A 143 -5.46 16.32 15.57
N ALA A 144 -5.71 16.29 16.88
CA ALA A 144 -6.95 16.75 17.50
C ALA A 144 -7.12 18.28 17.46
N LEU A 145 -6.10 19.07 17.82
CA LEU A 145 -6.16 20.54 17.76
C LEU A 145 -6.35 21.05 16.33
N PHE A 146 -5.69 20.43 15.36
CA PHE A 146 -5.86 20.75 13.94
C PHE A 146 -7.31 20.51 13.48
N ILE A 147 -7.92 19.41 13.92
CA ILE A 147 -9.34 19.13 13.64
C ILE A 147 -10.27 20.15 14.31
N ILE A 148 -9.96 20.64 15.51
CA ILE A 148 -10.75 21.72 16.13
C ILE A 148 -10.61 23.02 15.32
N ALA A 149 -9.40 23.36 14.86
CA ALA A 149 -9.16 24.53 14.03
C ALA A 149 -9.91 24.47 12.69
N GLU A 150 -9.97 23.30 12.04
CA GLU A 150 -10.84 23.08 10.88
C GLU A 150 -12.32 23.30 11.23
N ILE A 151 -12.82 22.70 12.31
CA ILE A 151 -14.24 22.78 12.71
C ILE A 151 -14.65 24.24 12.99
N GLU A 152 -13.82 24.97 13.73
CA GLU A 152 -14.07 26.39 14.01
C GLU A 152 -14.08 27.21 12.71
N LEU A 153 -13.20 26.91 11.75
CA LEU A 153 -13.16 27.58 10.44
C LEU A 153 -14.37 27.22 9.54
N SER A 154 -14.67 25.94 9.35
CA SER A 154 -15.63 25.47 8.32
C SER A 154 -17.05 25.26 8.80
N ASP A 155 -17.23 24.78 10.03
CA ASP A 155 -18.55 24.38 10.56
C ASP A 155 -19.14 25.42 11.53
N LYS A 156 -18.28 26.25 12.17
CA LYS A 156 -18.70 27.37 13.03
C LYS A 156 -18.44 28.77 12.45
N ASN A 157 -17.68 28.89 11.36
CA ASN A 157 -17.34 30.17 10.72
C ASN A 157 -16.70 31.18 11.69
N ASN A 158 -15.73 30.70 12.47
CA ASN A 158 -15.05 31.40 13.56
C ASN A 158 -13.53 31.46 13.29
N PRO A 159 -13.07 32.35 12.38
CA PRO A 159 -11.68 32.38 11.92
C PRO A 159 -10.68 32.78 13.00
N GLU A 160 -11.11 33.56 14.01
CA GLU A 160 -10.26 33.93 15.16
C GLU A 160 -9.92 32.72 16.03
N GLN A 161 -10.93 31.90 16.37
CA GLN A 161 -10.71 30.69 17.16
C GLN A 161 -10.00 29.60 16.37
N ALA A 162 -10.23 29.52 15.05
CA ALA A 162 -9.46 28.66 14.15
C ALA A 162 -7.98 29.06 14.11
N ALA A 163 -7.67 30.36 13.96
CA ALA A 163 -6.31 30.88 14.00
C ALA A 163 -5.63 30.57 15.35
N HIS A 164 -6.33 30.75 16.48
CA HIS A 164 -5.83 30.34 17.80
C HIS A 164 -5.43 28.86 17.83
N PHE A 165 -6.29 27.95 17.38
CA PHE A 165 -5.99 26.51 17.43
C PHE A 165 -4.92 26.07 16.42
N PHE A 166 -4.85 26.67 15.22
CA PHE A 166 -3.72 26.45 14.32
C PHE A 166 -2.39 26.94 14.93
N GLN A 167 -2.38 28.13 15.54
CA GLN A 167 -1.22 28.62 16.28
C GLN A 167 -0.85 27.67 17.44
N GLU A 168 -1.84 27.17 18.17
CA GLU A 168 -1.63 26.24 19.27
C GLU A 168 -0.96 24.93 18.80
N VAL A 169 -1.33 24.38 17.64
CA VAL A 169 -0.59 23.27 17.00
C VAL A 169 0.87 23.67 16.77
N THR A 170 1.13 24.79 16.07
CA THR A 170 2.51 25.20 15.70
C THR A 170 3.41 25.56 16.89
N SER A 171 2.85 25.80 18.07
CA SER A 171 3.57 26.27 19.26
C SER A 171 3.69 25.21 20.35
N ARG A 172 2.69 24.36 20.54
CA ARG A 172 2.75 23.21 21.47
C ARG A 172 3.36 21.96 20.82
N TYR A 173 3.24 21.82 19.51
CA TYR A 173 3.66 20.64 18.75
C TYR A 173 4.48 21.02 17.50
N PRO A 174 5.59 21.79 17.65
CA PRO A 174 6.37 22.29 16.51
C PRO A 174 6.90 21.18 15.60
N ASN A 175 7.13 19.97 16.14
CA ASN A 175 7.64 18.81 15.42
C ASN A 175 6.54 17.75 15.15
N GLY A 176 5.27 18.09 15.39
CA GLY A 176 4.11 17.25 15.11
C GLY A 176 3.75 17.20 13.62
N ASP A 177 3.03 16.18 13.17
CA ASP A 177 2.75 15.97 11.74
C ASP A 177 1.82 17.06 11.17
N LYS A 178 0.98 17.66 12.02
CA LYS A 178 0.14 18.82 11.66
C LYS A 178 0.83 20.16 11.76
N SER A 179 2.07 20.26 12.26
CA SER A 179 2.76 21.54 12.51
C SER A 179 2.83 22.43 11.27
N ASN A 180 3.43 21.92 10.18
CA ASN A 180 3.57 22.67 8.93
C ASN A 180 2.18 22.98 8.31
N GLN A 181 1.26 22.02 8.33
CA GLN A 181 -0.10 22.18 7.80
C GLN A 181 -0.89 23.26 8.56
N ALA A 182 -0.77 23.30 9.89
CA ALA A 182 -1.37 24.31 10.74
C ALA A 182 -0.75 25.70 10.47
N TYR A 183 0.55 25.79 10.26
CA TYR A 183 1.21 27.06 9.92
C TYR A 183 0.69 27.64 8.60
N SER A 184 0.59 26.83 7.54
CA SER A 184 0.03 27.28 6.25
C SER A 184 -1.44 27.67 6.35
N GLN A 185 -2.26 26.95 7.14
CA GLN A 185 -3.65 27.35 7.37
C GLN A 185 -3.76 28.63 8.22
N LEU A 186 -2.90 28.80 9.23
CA LEU A 186 -2.83 30.01 10.07
C LEU A 186 -2.53 31.25 9.22
N GLN A 187 -1.52 31.20 8.36
CA GLN A 187 -1.22 32.25 7.39
C GLN A 187 -2.44 32.52 6.49
N ALA A 188 -2.97 31.49 5.83
CA ALA A 188 -4.06 31.65 4.89
C ALA A 188 -5.37 32.14 5.55
N VAL A 189 -5.61 31.87 6.84
CA VAL A 189 -6.75 32.42 7.60
C VAL A 189 -6.46 33.88 8.01
N ALA A 190 -5.25 34.19 8.47
CA ALA A 190 -4.87 35.55 8.84
C ALA A 190 -4.97 36.52 7.65
N ASP A 191 -4.50 36.11 6.47
CA ASP A 191 -4.59 36.90 5.24
C ASP A 191 -6.05 37.11 4.80
N ARG A 192 -6.86 36.03 4.74
CA ARG A 192 -8.26 36.10 4.29
C ARG A 192 -9.18 36.87 5.21
N HIS A 193 -8.87 36.92 6.51
CA HIS A 193 -9.70 37.58 7.52
C HIS A 193 -9.03 38.83 8.14
N ASN A 194 -7.88 39.25 7.61
CA ASN A 194 -7.10 40.41 8.05
C ASN A 194 -6.80 40.38 9.57
N LEU A 195 -6.50 39.19 10.11
CA LEU A 195 -6.22 38.98 11.53
C LEU A 195 -4.75 39.30 11.83
N LYS A 196 -4.49 39.95 12.97
CA LYS A 196 -3.12 40.13 13.46
C LYS A 196 -2.64 38.84 14.12
N LEU A 197 -1.66 38.18 13.51
CA LEU A 197 -0.87 37.14 14.19
C LEU A 197 -0.17 37.77 15.40
N PRO A 198 -0.17 37.13 16.58
CA PRO A 198 0.56 37.63 17.73
C PRO A 198 2.07 37.51 17.52
N GLU A 199 2.82 38.48 18.07
CA GLU A 199 4.28 38.52 17.99
C GLU A 199 4.88 37.30 18.72
N LYS A 200 5.62 36.45 18.00
CA LYS A 200 6.29 35.27 18.57
C LYS A 200 7.41 35.72 19.52
N THR A 201 7.41 35.19 20.74
CA THR A 201 8.56 35.26 21.66
C THR A 201 9.81 34.67 20.99
N VAL A 202 10.94 35.36 21.09
CA VAL A 202 12.17 35.01 20.38
C VAL A 202 12.90 33.83 21.03
N THR A 203 12.78 32.66 20.40
CA THR A 203 13.75 31.57 20.49
C THR A 203 13.77 30.77 19.18
N GLU A 204 14.96 30.40 18.70
CA GLU A 204 15.21 29.50 17.56
C GLU A 204 14.71 29.94 16.16
N GLN A 205 14.88 31.22 15.82
CA GLN A 205 14.74 31.73 14.44
C GLN A 205 15.93 31.35 13.53
N ILE A 206 15.97 30.11 13.02
CA ILE A 206 16.77 29.75 11.83
C ILE A 206 15.94 28.94 10.82
N GLY A 207 15.08 28.02 11.28
CA GLY A 207 14.37 27.07 10.39
C GLY A 207 13.04 27.53 9.78
N HIS A 208 12.69 28.82 9.77
CA HIS A 208 11.36 29.28 9.34
C HIS A 208 11.23 29.76 7.88
N ASP A 209 12.32 30.25 7.26
CA ASP A 209 12.35 30.62 5.84
C ASP A 209 12.97 29.50 4.95
N LEU A 210 13.20 28.33 5.54
CA LEU A 210 13.91 27.21 4.93
C LEU A 210 12.97 26.00 4.77
N VAL A 211 13.10 25.30 3.64
CA VAL A 211 12.29 24.12 3.35
C VAL A 211 12.62 22.99 4.33
N ASN A 212 11.63 22.58 5.11
CA ASN A 212 11.78 21.61 6.19
C ASN A 212 11.79 20.17 5.64
N LEU A 213 12.93 19.50 5.72
CA LEU A 213 13.13 18.12 5.28
C LEU A 213 12.79 17.13 6.39
N GLN A 214 12.01 16.12 6.02
CA GLN A 214 11.52 15.08 6.92
C GLN A 214 12.53 13.93 7.08
N PRO A 215 12.41 13.11 8.15
CA PRO A 215 13.21 11.89 8.32
C PRO A 215 13.25 11.02 7.06
N VAL A 216 14.45 10.52 6.74
CA VAL A 216 14.74 9.77 5.52
C VAL A 216 14.00 8.43 5.52
N GLN A 217 13.30 8.12 4.44
CA GLN A 217 12.61 6.84 4.24
C GLN A 217 13.38 6.01 3.19
N HIS A 218 13.50 4.70 3.36
CA HIS A 218 14.17 3.82 2.40
C HIS A 218 13.46 2.48 2.21
N TRP A 219 13.74 1.82 1.08
CA TRP A 219 13.29 0.48 0.72
C TRP A 219 14.43 -0.24 -0.03
N SER A 220 14.89 -1.38 0.48
CA SER A 220 16.07 -2.09 -0.01
C SER A 220 15.78 -3.50 -0.52
N SER A 221 16.63 -3.98 -1.41
CA SER A 221 16.63 -5.31 -2.01
C SER A 221 18.03 -5.68 -2.52
N SER A 222 18.28 -6.96 -2.82
CA SER A 222 19.64 -7.47 -3.09
C SER A 222 20.37 -6.92 -4.34
N ASP A 223 19.69 -6.16 -5.22
CA ASP A 223 20.35 -5.39 -6.29
C ASP A 223 19.75 -3.99 -6.55
N TYR A 224 18.97 -3.45 -5.60
CA TYR A 224 18.33 -2.13 -5.71
C TYR A 224 17.94 -1.54 -4.35
N THR A 225 18.16 -0.22 -4.20
CA THR A 225 17.75 0.56 -3.02
C THR A 225 17.04 1.84 -3.48
N ARG A 226 15.90 2.18 -2.89
CA ARG A 226 15.23 3.47 -3.07
C ARG A 226 15.23 4.24 -1.75
N ILE A 227 15.57 5.52 -1.81
CA ILE A 227 15.46 6.48 -0.71
C ILE A 227 14.46 7.57 -1.11
N ALA A 228 13.69 8.07 -0.15
CA ALA A 228 12.83 9.23 -0.31
C ALA A 228 13.04 10.22 0.84
N VAL A 229 13.33 11.47 0.49
CA VAL A 229 13.27 12.62 1.41
C VAL A 229 12.02 13.41 1.07
N ARG A 230 11.15 13.68 2.06
CA ARG A 230 10.01 14.59 1.91
C ARG A 230 10.43 16.00 2.30
N ALA A 231 9.88 17.00 1.64
CA ALA A 231 10.12 18.40 1.90
C ALA A 231 8.78 19.11 2.15
N SER A 232 8.76 20.18 2.95
CA SER A 232 7.54 20.99 3.14
C SER A 232 7.09 21.68 1.85
N GLU A 233 8.04 22.02 0.97
CA GLU A 233 7.85 22.77 -0.27
C GLU A 233 8.85 22.30 -1.37
N PRO A 234 8.72 22.77 -2.62
CA PRO A 234 9.69 22.49 -3.67
C PRO A 234 11.10 23.02 -3.38
N VAL A 235 12.03 22.10 -3.13
CA VAL A 235 13.44 22.38 -2.80
C VAL A 235 14.37 22.12 -4.00
N HIS A 236 15.35 23.01 -4.21
CA HIS A 236 16.40 22.76 -5.20
C HIS A 236 17.46 21.82 -4.63
N TYR A 237 18.00 20.92 -5.47
CA TYR A 237 19.02 19.98 -5.04
C TYR A 237 20.09 19.79 -6.11
N SER A 238 21.32 19.57 -5.65
CA SER A 238 22.45 19.15 -6.47
C SER A 238 22.97 17.79 -6.01
N THR A 239 23.70 17.07 -6.87
CA THR A 239 24.19 15.72 -6.55
C THR A 239 25.68 15.61 -6.85
N ARG A 240 26.45 14.99 -5.96
CA ARG A 240 27.89 14.77 -6.13
C ARG A 240 28.28 13.35 -5.71
N LEU A 241 28.68 12.53 -6.67
CA LEU A 241 29.36 11.27 -6.39
C LEU A 241 30.82 11.55 -6.04
N LEU A 242 31.28 11.01 -4.93
CA LEU A 242 32.66 10.98 -4.48
C LEU A 242 33.19 9.55 -4.62
N GLU A 243 34.27 9.41 -5.40
CA GLU A 243 34.94 8.13 -5.54
C GLU A 243 35.78 7.79 -4.31
N MET A 244 35.92 6.49 -4.03
CA MET A 244 36.63 5.98 -2.86
C MET A 244 38.09 6.43 -2.86
N THR A 245 38.57 6.87 -1.70
CA THR A 245 39.99 7.21 -1.47
C THR A 245 40.54 6.35 -0.33
N ASN A 246 41.84 6.45 -0.04
CA ASN A 246 42.49 5.60 0.97
C ASN A 246 41.84 5.68 2.36
N ASP A 247 41.23 6.82 2.71
CA ASP A 247 40.72 7.14 4.05
C ASP A 247 39.20 7.48 4.07
N GLN A 248 38.49 7.36 2.94
CA GLN A 248 37.05 7.66 2.82
C GLN A 248 36.32 6.65 1.93
N PRO A 249 35.14 6.13 2.33
CA PRO A 249 34.31 5.27 1.49
C PRO A 249 33.79 6.03 0.25
N ARG A 250 33.31 5.29 -0.74
CA ARG A 250 32.56 5.88 -1.87
C ARG A 250 31.27 6.51 -1.30
N GLN A 251 30.94 7.73 -1.71
CA GLN A 251 29.78 8.45 -1.18
C GLN A 251 28.99 9.13 -2.29
N LEU A 252 27.66 9.17 -2.17
CA LEU A 252 26.81 10.04 -2.98
C LEU A 252 26.20 11.10 -2.07
N TRP A 253 26.57 12.36 -2.28
CA TRP A 253 25.99 13.51 -1.61
C TRP A 253 24.84 14.09 -2.43
N ILE A 254 23.75 14.44 -1.76
CA ILE A 254 22.67 15.26 -2.31
C ILE A 254 22.53 16.48 -1.40
N ASP A 255 22.88 17.66 -1.94
CA ASP A 255 22.83 18.93 -1.22
C ASP A 255 21.54 19.65 -1.58
N PHE A 256 20.74 20.03 -0.58
CA PHE A 256 19.42 20.65 -0.70
C PHE A 256 19.51 22.13 -0.32
N ASP A 257 19.30 23.05 -1.28
CA ASP A 257 19.47 24.49 -1.06
C ASP A 257 18.23 25.13 -0.42
N GLN A 258 18.46 26.12 0.45
CA GLN A 258 17.43 26.79 1.26
C GLN A 258 16.59 25.79 2.07
N SER A 259 17.26 24.87 2.76
CA SER A 259 16.61 23.79 3.51
C SER A 259 17.11 23.61 4.94
N TYR A 260 16.25 23.04 5.77
CA TYR A 260 16.50 22.72 7.18
C TYR A 260 16.12 21.26 7.47
N ILE A 261 16.85 20.59 8.35
CA ILE A 261 16.49 19.28 8.89
C ILE A 261 16.55 19.29 10.43
N PRO A 262 15.51 18.85 11.16
CA PRO A 262 15.51 18.87 12.62
C PRO A 262 16.54 17.88 13.21
N PRO A 263 17.17 18.18 14.38
CA PRO A 263 18.28 17.41 14.93
C PRO A 263 18.02 15.90 15.08
N GLU A 264 16.83 15.51 15.50
CA GLU A 264 16.42 14.11 15.66
C GLU A 264 16.50 13.32 14.33
N ALA A 265 16.20 13.98 13.20
CA ALA A 265 16.21 13.40 11.86
C ALA A 265 17.61 13.31 11.25
N ARG A 266 18.65 13.80 11.95
CA ARG A 266 20.06 13.74 11.53
C ARG A 266 20.76 12.43 11.91
N SER A 267 20.10 11.59 12.71
CA SER A 267 20.60 10.29 13.15
C SER A 267 20.88 9.37 11.94
N PRO A 268 22.11 8.84 11.75
CA PRO A 268 22.40 7.95 10.64
C PRO A 268 21.54 6.68 10.64
N LEU A 269 20.97 6.36 9.49
CA LEU A 269 20.13 5.19 9.26
C LEU A 269 20.97 4.09 8.60
N SER A 270 21.33 3.05 9.36
CA SER A 270 22.00 1.87 8.77
C SER A 270 21.05 1.15 7.82
N ILE A 271 21.59 0.66 6.70
CA ILE A 271 20.85 -0.05 5.64
C ILE A 271 21.46 -1.44 5.41
N GLU A 272 22.79 -1.53 5.32
CA GLU A 272 23.56 -2.79 5.23
C GLU A 272 23.07 -3.78 4.14
N ASP A 273 22.51 -3.27 3.04
CA ASP A 273 21.92 -4.09 1.96
C ASP A 273 22.93 -4.59 0.92
N GLY A 274 24.21 -4.25 1.09
CA GLY A 274 25.31 -4.54 0.18
C GLY A 274 25.45 -3.54 -0.99
N LEU A 275 24.56 -2.56 -1.09
CA LEU A 275 24.71 -1.38 -1.96
C LEU A 275 25.06 -0.15 -1.14
N LEU A 276 24.31 0.10 -0.06
CA LEU A 276 24.51 1.18 0.89
C LEU A 276 24.78 0.63 2.29
N LYS A 277 25.74 1.24 2.98
CA LYS A 277 26.02 0.95 4.39
C LYS A 277 25.04 1.70 5.29
N GLN A 278 24.99 3.02 5.13
CA GLN A 278 24.11 3.91 5.88
C GLN A 278 23.71 5.12 5.04
N VAL A 279 22.67 5.81 5.50
CA VAL A 279 22.26 7.13 5.02
C VAL A 279 22.20 8.09 6.20
N ALA A 280 22.97 9.17 6.14
CA ALA A 280 22.95 10.25 7.12
C ALA A 280 22.45 11.54 6.48
N ALA A 281 21.85 12.43 7.28
CA ALA A 281 21.46 13.75 6.83
C ALA A 281 21.97 14.81 7.81
N GLU A 282 22.76 15.77 7.33
CA GLU A 282 23.40 16.80 8.15
C GLU A 282 22.94 18.20 7.74
N GLN A 283 22.86 19.12 8.71
CA GLN A 283 22.72 20.54 8.43
C GLN A 283 24.12 21.09 8.06
N TYR A 284 24.53 20.91 6.81
CA TYR A 284 25.88 21.22 6.31
C TYR A 284 26.24 22.70 6.46
N ASN A 285 25.27 23.60 6.30
CA ASN A 285 25.36 24.99 6.75
C ASN A 285 23.96 25.52 7.11
N GLU A 286 23.88 26.77 7.56
CA GLU A 286 22.65 27.46 7.97
C GLU A 286 21.49 27.34 6.98
N THR A 287 21.76 27.19 5.68
CA THR A 287 20.75 27.13 4.61
C THR A 287 20.82 25.87 3.72
N THR A 288 21.68 24.90 4.02
CA THR A 288 21.82 23.67 3.21
C THR A 288 21.81 22.42 4.09
N VAL A 289 20.90 21.50 3.81
CA VAL A 289 20.98 20.11 4.28
C VAL A 289 21.77 19.29 3.27
N ARG A 290 22.68 18.44 3.73
CA ARG A 290 23.32 17.40 2.92
C ARG A 290 22.81 16.02 3.33
N LEU A 291 22.35 15.25 2.37
CA LEU A 291 22.11 13.82 2.50
C LEU A 291 23.36 13.07 2.02
N ILE A 292 23.93 12.21 2.86
CA ILE A 292 25.12 11.41 2.60
C ILE A 292 24.70 9.93 2.50
N LEU A 293 24.90 9.33 1.33
CA LEU A 293 24.75 7.89 1.10
C LEU A 293 26.15 7.27 1.13
N ASP A 294 26.46 6.48 2.16
CA ASP A 294 27.69 5.69 2.21
C ASP A 294 27.54 4.43 1.36
N ILE A 295 28.30 4.34 0.28
CA ILE A 295 28.17 3.30 -0.74
C ILE A 295 29.16 2.15 -0.47
N GLU A 296 28.62 0.93 -0.46
CA GLU A 296 29.40 -0.31 -0.56
C GLU A 296 29.51 -0.79 -2.02
N SER A 297 28.41 -0.71 -2.79
CA SER A 297 28.41 -1.08 -4.22
C SER A 297 27.37 -0.28 -5.00
N ILE A 298 27.75 0.24 -6.17
CA ILE A 298 26.82 0.96 -7.06
C ILE A 298 27.27 0.87 -8.52
N ALA A 299 26.31 0.63 -9.41
CA ALA A 299 26.48 0.62 -10.86
C ALA A 299 25.85 1.85 -11.53
N ASP A 300 24.63 2.20 -11.13
CA ASP A 300 23.97 3.45 -11.51
C ASP A 300 23.16 4.01 -10.34
N TYR A 301 22.82 5.30 -10.45
CA TYR A 301 21.86 5.96 -9.59
C TYR A 301 21.02 6.96 -10.38
N LYS A 302 19.86 7.31 -9.84
CA LYS A 302 18.90 8.23 -10.45
C LYS A 302 18.23 9.05 -9.34
N VAL A 303 18.50 10.36 -9.32
CA VAL A 303 17.79 11.31 -8.45
C VAL A 303 16.72 12.05 -9.25
N PHE A 304 15.50 12.14 -8.72
CA PHE A 304 14.38 12.84 -9.33
C PHE A 304 13.36 13.27 -8.28
N ASN A 305 12.60 14.34 -8.56
CA ASN A 305 11.56 14.82 -7.64
C ASN A 305 10.13 14.46 -8.07
N LEU A 306 9.26 14.32 -7.07
CA LEU A 306 7.80 14.35 -7.16
C LEU A 306 7.34 15.67 -6.55
N ASN A 307 6.29 16.29 -7.10
CA ASN A 307 5.96 17.68 -6.75
C ASN A 307 4.85 17.86 -5.71
N ASP A 308 4.09 16.81 -5.38
CA ASP A 308 2.87 16.91 -4.57
C ASP A 308 2.71 15.67 -3.68
N PRO A 309 2.74 15.83 -2.34
CA PRO A 309 3.68 16.72 -1.64
C PRO A 309 5.12 16.47 -2.09
N PHE A 310 5.96 17.51 -2.03
CA PHE A 310 7.29 17.48 -2.65
C PHE A 310 8.21 16.43 -2.00
N ARG A 311 8.85 15.63 -2.85
CA ARG A 311 9.79 14.57 -2.47
C ARG A 311 10.95 14.51 -3.44
N VAL A 312 12.15 14.28 -2.93
CA VAL A 312 13.30 13.85 -3.73
C VAL A 312 13.49 12.35 -3.53
N ILE A 313 13.47 11.61 -4.64
CA ILE A 313 13.64 10.16 -4.71
C ILE A 313 15.04 9.89 -5.25
N ILE A 314 15.78 9.01 -4.57
CA ILE A 314 17.10 8.53 -4.98
C ILE A 314 17.01 7.02 -5.18
N ASP A 315 17.09 6.57 -6.43
CA ASP A 315 17.24 5.16 -6.76
C ASP A 315 18.73 4.84 -6.91
N VAL A 316 19.18 3.76 -6.28
CA VAL A 316 20.54 3.21 -6.28
C VAL A 316 20.47 1.78 -6.80
N ARG A 317 21.30 1.41 -7.78
CA ARG A 317 21.27 0.09 -8.42
C ARG A 317 22.62 -0.60 -8.34
N GLY A 318 22.62 -1.89 -7.96
CA GLY A 318 23.82 -2.69 -7.80
C GLY A 318 24.46 -3.13 -9.11
N GLU A 319 25.73 -3.53 -9.07
CA GLU A 319 26.33 -4.20 -10.23
C GLU A 319 25.60 -5.49 -10.57
N LYS A 320 25.20 -5.62 -11.84
CA LYS A 320 24.72 -6.88 -12.40
C LYS A 320 25.84 -7.91 -12.29
N LYS A 321 25.80 -8.71 -11.21
CA LYS A 321 26.66 -9.90 -11.04
C LYS A 321 26.60 -10.70 -12.34
N LYS A 322 27.69 -10.64 -13.12
CA LYS A 322 27.84 -11.44 -14.32
C LYS A 322 27.62 -12.88 -13.89
N GLN A 323 26.59 -13.53 -14.43
CA GLN A 323 26.42 -14.96 -14.22
C GLN A 323 27.75 -15.61 -14.65
N ALA A 324 28.46 -16.19 -13.68
CA ALA A 324 29.65 -16.95 -13.99
C ALA A 324 29.21 -18.02 -14.99
N LYS A 325 29.81 -18.03 -16.18
CA LYS A 325 29.69 -19.18 -17.08
C LYS A 325 30.08 -20.39 -16.23
N ALA A 326 29.13 -21.29 -15.99
CA ALA A 326 29.42 -22.49 -15.23
C ALA A 326 30.64 -23.16 -15.88
N ALA A 327 31.71 -23.35 -15.11
CA ALA A 327 32.82 -24.16 -15.56
C ALA A 327 32.25 -25.56 -15.90
N PRO A 328 32.74 -26.24 -16.94
CA PRO A 328 32.30 -27.59 -17.24
C PRO A 328 32.52 -28.47 -16.01
N GLN A 329 31.45 -28.91 -15.35
CA GLN A 329 31.58 -29.92 -14.32
C GLN A 329 31.96 -31.23 -15.00
N GLU A 330 33.17 -31.71 -14.72
CA GLU A 330 33.59 -33.03 -15.17
C GLU A 330 32.65 -34.08 -14.58
N SER A 331 31.85 -34.70 -15.46
CA SER A 331 30.92 -35.75 -15.07
C SER A 331 31.70 -37.02 -14.70
N VAL A 332 31.93 -37.25 -13.40
CA VAL A 332 32.47 -38.51 -12.91
C VAL A 332 31.48 -39.62 -13.24
N LEU A 333 31.82 -40.41 -14.26
CA LEU A 333 31.01 -41.54 -14.71
C LEU A 333 31.05 -42.65 -13.66
N GLN A 334 29.91 -42.97 -13.05
CA GLN A 334 29.70 -44.29 -12.47
C GLN A 334 29.03 -45.20 -13.50
N GLU A 335 29.69 -46.33 -13.77
CA GLU A 335 29.34 -47.27 -14.82
C GLU A 335 28.21 -48.20 -14.39
N ILE A 336 27.06 -48.15 -15.09
CA ILE A 336 25.99 -49.14 -14.97
C ILE A 336 25.71 -49.70 -16.37
N LYS A 337 25.89 -51.01 -16.54
CA LYS A 337 25.76 -51.69 -17.85
C LYS A 337 24.28 -51.96 -18.22
N PRO A 338 23.91 -51.85 -19.51
CA PRO A 338 22.51 -51.87 -19.94
C PRO A 338 21.98 -53.29 -20.26
N PRO A 339 20.68 -53.55 -20.05
CA PRO A 339 19.96 -54.62 -20.73
C PRO A 339 19.58 -54.22 -22.18
N GLU A 340 19.21 -55.23 -22.98
CA GLU A 340 19.28 -55.23 -24.44
C GLU A 340 18.05 -54.67 -25.18
N LYS A 341 18.13 -54.56 -26.52
CA LYS A 341 17.09 -53.99 -27.41
C LYS A 341 16.03 -55.00 -27.84
N ALA A 342 14.78 -54.55 -28.05
CA ALA A 342 13.92 -54.81 -29.23
C ALA A 342 12.45 -54.38 -28.94
N PRO A 343 11.56 -54.27 -29.96
CA PRO A 343 11.71 -53.54 -31.22
C PRO A 343 10.50 -52.60 -31.50
N ALA A 344 10.44 -52.02 -32.70
CA ALA A 344 9.24 -51.38 -33.29
C ALA A 344 9.29 -51.52 -34.82
N PRO A 345 8.22 -51.24 -35.60
CA PRO A 345 6.84 -50.89 -35.24
C PRO A 345 5.78 -51.83 -35.88
N VAL A 346 4.49 -51.53 -35.73
CA VAL A 346 3.41 -52.03 -36.61
C VAL A 346 2.48 -50.86 -37.00
N VAL A 347 2.02 -50.83 -38.25
CA VAL A 347 1.17 -49.77 -38.83
C VAL A 347 -0.17 -50.35 -39.28
N VAL A 348 -1.29 -49.69 -38.97
CA VAL A 348 -2.61 -49.98 -39.56
C VAL A 348 -3.38 -48.68 -39.85
N LYS A 349 -4.05 -48.65 -41.01
CA LYS A 349 -4.98 -47.64 -41.57
C LYS A 349 -5.79 -48.34 -42.69
N PRO A 350 -6.88 -47.77 -43.24
CA PRO A 350 -7.99 -47.06 -42.59
C PRO A 350 -9.38 -47.52 -43.14
N ALA A 351 -10.49 -47.23 -42.43
CA ALA A 351 -11.88 -47.28 -42.93
C ALA A 351 -12.86 -46.81 -41.81
N GLU A 352 -14.13 -46.45 -42.03
CA GLU A 352 -14.73 -45.54 -43.04
C GLU A 352 -16.12 -45.06 -42.52
N THR A 353 -16.82 -44.20 -43.26
CA THR A 353 -18.00 -43.43 -42.78
C THR A 353 -19.37 -44.14 -42.78
N VAL A 354 -20.28 -43.72 -41.88
CA VAL A 354 -21.76 -43.73 -42.10
C VAL A 354 -22.38 -42.40 -41.62
N LYS A 355 -23.56 -42.00 -42.15
CA LYS A 355 -24.22 -40.68 -41.93
C LYS A 355 -25.73 -40.82 -41.65
N THR A 356 -26.28 -39.94 -40.79
CA THR A 356 -27.71 -39.47 -40.77
C THR A 356 -27.75 -38.15 -39.95
N ALA A 357 -28.20 -36.97 -40.42
CA ALA A 357 -29.53 -36.53 -40.90
C ALA A 357 -30.52 -36.15 -39.77
N LYS A 358 -31.38 -35.10 -39.82
CA LYS A 358 -31.44 -33.79 -40.54
C LYS A 358 -32.72 -33.01 -40.08
N ARG A 359 -32.68 -31.67 -39.92
CA ARG A 359 -33.77 -30.63 -39.72
C ARG A 359 -33.49 -29.73 -38.48
N GLY A 360 -33.93 -28.47 -38.38
CA GLY A 360 -34.75 -27.62 -39.28
C GLY A 360 -34.37 -26.12 -39.19
N THR A 361 -35.20 -25.19 -39.69
CA THR A 361 -34.78 -23.84 -40.13
C THR A 361 -35.63 -22.68 -39.56
N LEU A 362 -34.98 -21.55 -39.18
CA LEU A 362 -35.30 -20.09 -39.33
C LEU A 362 -36.77 -19.54 -39.19
N PRO A 363 -37.03 -18.24 -38.88
CA PRO A 363 -36.21 -17.03 -39.18
C PRO A 363 -36.08 -15.95 -38.06
N GLY A 364 -35.57 -14.75 -38.43
CA GLY A 364 -35.39 -13.56 -37.57
C GLY A 364 -36.61 -12.63 -37.48
N PRO A 365 -36.44 -11.29 -37.32
CA PRO A 365 -35.61 -10.46 -38.21
C PRO A 365 -34.65 -9.46 -37.51
N GLU A 366 -34.14 -8.52 -38.31
CA GLU A 366 -33.03 -7.58 -38.05
C GLU A 366 -33.45 -6.24 -37.42
N VAL A 367 -32.47 -5.52 -36.86
CA VAL A 367 -32.31 -4.05 -37.09
C VAL A 367 -30.80 -3.74 -37.18
N TYR A 368 -30.38 -3.08 -38.26
CA TYR A 368 -29.08 -2.39 -38.35
C TYR A 368 -29.31 -0.88 -38.36
N ILE A 369 -28.36 -0.11 -37.81
CA ILE A 369 -28.23 1.33 -38.05
C ILE A 369 -26.75 1.62 -38.37
N THR A 370 -26.50 2.34 -39.46
CA THR A 370 -25.15 2.62 -39.97
C THR A 370 -25.00 4.06 -40.44
N LEU A 371 -23.92 4.70 -39.97
CA LEU A 371 -23.23 5.86 -40.56
C LEU A 371 -23.97 7.22 -40.59
N GLU A 372 -23.23 8.30 -40.29
CA GLU A 372 -22.92 9.28 -41.34
C GLU A 372 -21.55 9.93 -41.11
N ASP A 373 -20.73 10.01 -42.15
CA ASP A 373 -19.40 10.64 -42.19
C ASP A 373 -19.52 12.14 -42.52
N ARG A 374 -18.74 13.03 -41.88
CA ARG A 374 -18.55 14.42 -42.38
C ARG A 374 -17.10 14.92 -42.43
N LYS A 375 -16.52 14.68 -43.61
CA LYS A 375 -15.55 15.50 -44.37
C LYS A 375 -14.14 15.76 -43.80
N LYS A 376 -13.17 15.24 -44.56
CA LYS A 376 -11.78 15.70 -44.66
C LYS A 376 -11.70 17.13 -45.23
N VAL A 377 -10.66 17.88 -44.83
CA VAL A 377 -10.14 19.06 -45.54
C VAL A 377 -8.67 18.79 -45.88
N LYS A 378 -8.19 19.25 -47.05
CA LYS A 378 -6.78 19.10 -47.49
C LYS A 378 -5.94 20.32 -47.11
N PRO A 379 -4.64 20.17 -46.80
CA PRO A 379 -3.74 21.29 -46.56
C PRO A 379 -3.18 21.88 -47.88
N THR A 380 -2.96 23.19 -47.90
CA THR A 380 -2.21 23.91 -48.94
C THR A 380 -1.46 25.09 -48.32
N GLY A 381 -0.13 25.15 -48.50
CA GLY A 381 0.72 26.24 -48.01
C GLY A 381 2.18 25.78 -47.87
N ARG A 382 3.12 26.59 -48.35
CA ARG A 382 4.58 26.34 -48.34
C ARG A 382 5.29 27.69 -48.31
N VAL A 383 6.60 27.73 -48.00
CA VAL A 383 7.48 28.92 -47.92
C VAL A 383 7.26 29.71 -46.60
N ALA A 384 8.26 30.12 -45.80
CA ALA A 384 9.71 29.82 -45.76
C ALA A 384 10.26 29.98 -44.31
N LEU A 385 11.53 29.61 -44.08
CA LEU A 385 12.28 29.95 -42.88
C LEU A 385 12.96 31.34 -43.01
N PRO A 386 13.08 32.08 -41.90
CA PRO A 386 14.22 32.94 -41.60
C PRO A 386 15.09 32.34 -40.48
N SER A 387 16.38 32.68 -40.44
CA SER A 387 17.37 32.09 -39.54
C SER A 387 17.69 32.96 -38.31
N GLY A 388 17.94 32.33 -37.15
CA GLY A 388 18.62 32.93 -35.98
C GLY A 388 17.70 33.56 -34.94
N THR A 389 17.67 33.11 -33.69
CA THR A 389 18.76 33.30 -32.70
C THR A 389 18.56 32.41 -31.46
N LYS A 390 19.57 32.31 -30.58
CA LYS A 390 19.50 31.51 -29.34
C LYS A 390 18.71 32.23 -28.24
N LYS A 391 17.67 31.60 -27.66
CA LYS A 391 17.40 31.63 -26.20
C LYS A 391 16.38 30.58 -25.73
N THR A 392 16.81 29.81 -24.72
CA THR A 392 16.02 29.24 -23.62
C THR A 392 14.51 28.96 -23.78
N THR A 393 14.17 27.68 -23.96
CA THR A 393 13.03 27.04 -23.28
C THR A 393 13.41 25.61 -22.85
N ARG A 394 13.67 25.40 -21.54
CA ARG A 394 13.63 24.05 -20.94
C ARG A 394 12.18 23.74 -20.60
N HIS A 395 11.36 23.39 -21.60
CA HIS A 395 10.14 22.65 -21.32
C HIS A 395 10.53 21.24 -20.88
N PHE A 396 10.33 20.90 -19.61
CA PHE A 396 10.43 19.52 -19.15
C PHE A 396 9.28 18.72 -19.77
N GLU A 397 9.60 17.68 -20.53
CA GLU A 397 8.60 16.81 -21.16
C GLU A 397 7.90 15.93 -20.11
N GLN A 398 6.74 16.37 -19.63
CA GLN A 398 5.80 15.45 -19.01
C GLN A 398 5.12 14.60 -20.11
N ASN A 399 5.27 13.28 -20.02
CA ASN A 399 4.82 12.25 -20.98
C ASN A 399 5.73 11.95 -22.19
N SER A 400 7.06 12.03 -22.07
CA SER A 400 7.94 11.36 -23.04
C SER A 400 7.85 9.82 -22.92
N LEU A 401 7.58 9.18 -24.06
CA LEU A 401 7.75 7.73 -24.26
C LEU A 401 9.25 7.38 -24.20
N SER A 402 9.61 6.15 -23.81
CA SER A 402 11.03 5.75 -23.85
C SER A 402 11.56 5.75 -25.30
N LEU A 403 12.87 5.93 -25.51
CA LEU A 403 13.44 5.98 -26.86
C LEU A 403 13.13 4.71 -27.68
N ALA A 404 13.07 3.54 -27.03
CA ALA A 404 12.62 2.29 -27.68
C ALA A 404 11.15 2.38 -28.13
N GLN A 405 10.25 2.90 -27.28
CA GLN A 405 8.84 3.12 -27.62
C GLN A 405 8.65 4.18 -28.71
N GLN A 406 9.47 5.23 -28.73
CA GLN A 406 9.48 6.27 -29.78
C GLN A 406 9.99 5.73 -31.13
N LEU A 407 10.91 4.77 -31.13
CA LEU A 407 11.47 4.12 -32.31
C LEU A 407 10.67 2.88 -32.79
N GLY A 408 9.48 2.63 -32.24
CA GLY A 408 8.64 1.48 -32.59
C GLY A 408 9.20 0.11 -32.16
N LEU A 409 10.27 0.08 -31.35
CA LEU A 409 10.89 -1.11 -30.78
C LEU A 409 10.00 -1.65 -29.65
N GLY A 410 8.86 -2.23 -30.01
CA GLY A 410 7.85 -2.64 -29.05
C GLY A 410 8.25 -3.87 -28.22
N ILE A 411 7.86 -3.86 -26.94
CA ILE A 411 7.85 -4.92 -25.90
C ILE A 411 8.75 -6.14 -26.18
N HIS A 412 9.78 -6.30 -25.36
CA HIS A 412 10.73 -7.41 -25.38
C HIS A 412 10.80 -8.17 -24.05
N ARG A 413 10.85 -7.46 -22.91
CA ARG A 413 11.05 -8.03 -21.57
C ARG A 413 9.80 -7.91 -20.71
N ILE A 414 9.30 -9.03 -20.19
CA ILE A 414 8.14 -9.08 -19.31
C ILE A 414 8.55 -9.65 -17.95
N VAL A 415 8.08 -9.05 -16.85
CA VAL A 415 8.16 -9.66 -15.52
C VAL A 415 6.79 -10.25 -15.16
N ILE A 416 6.80 -11.53 -14.77
CA ILE A 416 5.67 -12.21 -14.18
C ILE A 416 5.94 -12.38 -12.68
N ASP A 417 5.00 -11.98 -11.84
CA ASP A 417 5.09 -12.08 -10.39
C ASP A 417 4.10 -13.13 -9.85
N PRO A 418 4.56 -14.28 -9.32
CA PRO A 418 3.69 -15.18 -8.59
C PRO A 418 3.51 -14.66 -7.16
N GLY A 419 2.28 -14.25 -6.82
CA GLY A 419 1.92 -13.70 -5.50
C GLY A 419 2.38 -14.56 -4.32
N HIS A 420 2.56 -13.93 -3.14
CA HIS A 420 2.93 -14.61 -1.88
C HIS A 420 4.25 -15.41 -1.96
N GLY A 421 4.44 -16.39 -1.08
CA GLY A 421 5.56 -17.34 -1.09
C GLY A 421 6.25 -17.51 0.27
N GLY A 422 6.88 -18.67 0.47
CA GLY A 422 7.62 -19.01 1.69
C GLY A 422 6.72 -18.99 2.93
N LYS A 423 7.00 -18.03 3.83
CA LYS A 423 6.22 -17.77 5.07
C LYS A 423 4.81 -17.27 4.81
N ASP A 424 4.54 -16.73 3.63
CA ASP A 424 3.23 -16.25 3.20
C ASP A 424 2.57 -17.30 2.28
N PRO A 425 1.51 -17.99 2.72
CA PRO A 425 0.79 -18.95 1.89
C PRO A 425 -0.19 -18.29 0.89
N GLY A 426 -0.45 -16.99 1.02
CA GLY A 426 -1.64 -16.34 0.48
C GLY A 426 -2.92 -16.90 1.09
N ALA A 427 -4.03 -16.84 0.36
CA ALA A 427 -5.25 -17.49 0.82
C ALA A 427 -5.12 -19.01 0.89
N MET A 428 -5.79 -19.59 1.89
CA MET A 428 -5.87 -21.02 2.13
C MET A 428 -7.32 -21.46 2.26
N ALA A 429 -7.76 -22.35 1.38
CA ALA A 429 -9.09 -22.96 1.41
C ALA A 429 -9.09 -24.29 0.65
N ASN A 430 -10.05 -25.18 0.94
CA ASN A 430 -10.28 -26.42 0.16
C ASN A 430 -9.01 -27.32 -0.01
N HIS A 431 -8.11 -27.29 0.98
CA HIS A 431 -6.79 -27.92 0.98
C HIS A 431 -5.87 -27.47 -0.17
N LEU A 432 -5.92 -26.18 -0.50
CA LEU A 432 -5.03 -25.47 -1.43
C LEU A 432 -4.38 -24.28 -0.71
N GLN A 433 -3.17 -23.93 -1.14
CA GLN A 433 -2.52 -22.65 -0.84
C GLN A 433 -2.36 -21.86 -2.13
N GLU A 434 -2.67 -20.57 -2.10
CA GLU A 434 -2.57 -19.67 -3.26
C GLU A 434 -1.15 -19.63 -3.84
N LYS A 435 -0.13 -19.56 -2.97
CA LYS A 435 1.29 -19.47 -3.35
C LYS A 435 1.79 -20.57 -4.30
N ASP A 436 1.20 -21.77 -4.24
CA ASP A 436 1.61 -22.92 -5.07
C ASP A 436 0.95 -22.87 -6.44
N ILE A 437 -0.34 -22.48 -6.47
CA ILE A 437 -1.11 -22.35 -7.70
C ILE A 437 -0.52 -21.24 -8.58
N VAL A 438 -0.27 -20.06 -8.00
CA VAL A 438 0.26 -18.92 -8.76
C VAL A 438 1.67 -19.19 -9.28
N LEU A 439 2.51 -19.91 -8.53
CA LEU A 439 3.82 -20.35 -9.01
C LEU A 439 3.72 -21.36 -10.17
N SER A 440 2.77 -22.30 -10.10
CA SER A 440 2.47 -23.25 -11.19
C SER A 440 2.02 -22.53 -12.46
N VAL A 441 1.09 -21.57 -12.34
CA VAL A 441 0.57 -20.78 -13.47
C VAL A 441 1.65 -19.86 -14.03
N ALA A 442 2.34 -19.08 -13.20
CA ALA A 442 3.38 -18.14 -13.63
C ALA A 442 4.52 -18.84 -14.40
N ARG A 443 4.97 -20.02 -13.95
CA ARG A 443 5.95 -20.85 -14.68
C ARG A 443 5.45 -21.30 -16.06
N ARG A 444 4.15 -21.62 -16.20
CA ARG A 444 3.52 -21.94 -17.49
C ARG A 444 3.44 -20.70 -18.38
N THR A 445 2.93 -19.59 -17.86
CA THR A 445 2.81 -18.31 -18.58
C THR A 445 4.18 -17.87 -19.13
N ALA A 446 5.22 -17.91 -18.30
CA ALA A 446 6.58 -17.61 -18.72
C ALA A 446 7.10 -18.58 -19.80
N LYS A 447 6.84 -19.90 -19.68
CA LYS A 447 7.19 -20.88 -20.71
C LYS A 447 6.50 -20.59 -22.05
N ILE A 448 5.24 -20.14 -22.03
CA ILE A 448 4.44 -19.83 -23.22
C ILE A 448 4.91 -18.52 -23.86
N LEU A 449 5.05 -17.45 -23.09
CA LEU A 449 5.57 -16.16 -23.55
C LEU A 449 6.98 -16.31 -24.17
N ARG A 450 7.89 -17.06 -23.52
CA ARG A 450 9.23 -17.37 -24.04
C ARG A 450 9.17 -18.17 -25.36
N LYS A 451 8.32 -19.20 -25.47
CA LYS A 451 8.35 -20.15 -26.64
C LYS A 451 7.40 -19.82 -27.80
N LYS A 452 6.23 -19.25 -27.53
CA LYS A 452 5.17 -18.99 -28.54
C LYS A 452 5.23 -17.54 -29.07
N TYR A 453 5.66 -16.60 -28.23
CA TYR A 453 5.65 -15.17 -28.53
C TYR A 453 7.06 -14.52 -28.54
N ASN A 454 8.11 -15.30 -28.23
CA ASN A 454 9.51 -14.88 -28.28
C ASN A 454 9.83 -13.64 -27.42
N TYR A 455 9.25 -13.57 -26.22
CA TYR A 455 9.61 -12.57 -25.21
C TYR A 455 10.72 -13.07 -24.28
N GLU A 456 11.58 -12.16 -23.84
CA GLU A 456 12.36 -12.36 -22.62
C GLU A 456 11.42 -12.29 -21.42
N VAL A 457 11.42 -13.30 -20.55
CA VAL A 457 10.55 -13.32 -19.38
C VAL A 457 11.33 -13.64 -18.12
N ILE A 458 11.12 -12.82 -17.09
CA ILE A 458 11.70 -12.96 -15.77
C ILE A 458 10.56 -13.27 -14.79
N LEU A 459 10.82 -14.12 -13.80
CA LEU A 459 9.92 -14.39 -12.68
C LEU A 459 10.50 -13.72 -11.43
N THR A 460 9.69 -13.06 -10.61
CA THR A 460 10.16 -12.49 -9.32
C THR A 460 10.67 -13.61 -8.40
N ARG A 461 9.93 -14.73 -8.31
CA ARG A 461 10.37 -15.99 -7.70
C ARG A 461 10.18 -17.18 -8.64
N GLU A 462 11.23 -18.00 -8.80
CA GLU A 462 11.13 -19.30 -9.49
C GLU A 462 10.92 -20.48 -8.53
N ARG A 463 10.83 -20.25 -7.21
CA ARG A 463 10.63 -21.27 -6.15
C ARG A 463 9.70 -20.78 -5.05
N ASP A 464 9.44 -21.63 -4.04
CA ASP A 464 8.71 -21.22 -2.84
C ASP A 464 9.62 -20.45 -1.88
N VAL A 465 9.62 -19.12 -2.02
CA VAL A 465 10.34 -18.16 -1.16
C VAL A 465 9.46 -16.93 -0.98
N PHE A 466 9.58 -16.28 0.18
CA PHE A 466 8.94 -14.98 0.41
C PHE A 466 9.71 -13.87 -0.30
N ILE A 467 8.98 -12.95 -0.91
CA ILE A 467 9.49 -11.68 -1.44
C ILE A 467 8.51 -10.60 -0.95
N PRO A 468 8.98 -9.51 -0.30
CA PRO A 468 8.17 -8.34 0.04
C PRO A 468 7.38 -7.79 -1.15
N LEU A 469 6.32 -7.03 -0.91
CA LEU A 469 5.49 -6.49 -2.00
C LEU A 469 6.26 -5.44 -2.81
N GLU A 470 7.13 -4.71 -2.12
CA GLU A 470 7.93 -3.58 -2.57
C GLU A 470 9.14 -4.04 -3.43
N GLU A 471 9.73 -5.21 -3.12
CA GLU A 471 10.84 -5.78 -3.89
C GLU A 471 10.40 -6.29 -5.28
N ARG A 472 9.12 -6.67 -5.45
CA ARG A 472 8.60 -7.25 -6.70
C ARG A 472 8.62 -6.26 -7.87
N THR A 473 8.27 -5.00 -7.64
CA THR A 473 8.39 -3.94 -8.66
C THR A 473 9.81 -3.40 -8.78
N ALA A 474 10.61 -3.41 -7.69
CA ALA A 474 12.04 -3.11 -7.75
C ALA A 474 12.78 -4.06 -8.71
N ILE A 475 12.52 -5.37 -8.63
CA ILE A 475 13.02 -6.37 -9.60
C ILE A 475 12.65 -5.95 -11.03
N ALA A 476 11.41 -5.54 -11.29
CA ALA A 476 10.98 -5.15 -12.64
C ALA A 476 11.66 -3.87 -13.16
N ASN A 477 11.85 -2.88 -12.29
CA ASN A 477 12.53 -1.62 -12.59
C ASN A 477 14.02 -1.87 -12.89
N THR A 478 14.75 -2.58 -12.02
CA THR A 478 16.20 -2.88 -12.20
C THR A 478 16.48 -3.73 -13.43
N LYS A 479 15.58 -4.67 -13.77
CA LYS A 479 15.70 -5.45 -15.00
C LYS A 479 15.18 -4.70 -16.23
N ASN A 480 14.66 -3.47 -16.08
CA ASN A 480 14.10 -2.64 -17.14
C ASN A 480 13.08 -3.43 -17.97
N ALA A 481 12.02 -3.89 -17.30
CA ALA A 481 10.92 -4.62 -17.94
C ALA A 481 9.97 -3.67 -18.67
N ASP A 482 9.45 -4.10 -19.82
CA ASP A 482 8.45 -3.38 -20.61
C ASP A 482 7.03 -3.55 -20.04
N LEU A 483 6.77 -4.61 -19.27
CA LEU A 483 5.49 -4.94 -18.63
C LEU A 483 5.71 -5.71 -17.31
N PHE A 484 4.78 -5.53 -16.36
CA PHE A 484 4.69 -6.31 -15.12
C PHE A 484 3.29 -6.93 -14.97
N VAL A 485 3.22 -8.24 -14.65
CA VAL A 485 1.97 -8.97 -14.43
C VAL A 485 2.09 -9.83 -13.18
N SER A 486 1.44 -9.40 -12.09
CA SER A 486 1.26 -10.22 -10.89
C SER A 486 0.06 -11.16 -11.03
N ILE A 487 0.16 -12.36 -10.45
CA ILE A 487 -0.82 -13.45 -10.57
C ILE A 487 -1.20 -13.91 -9.16
N HIS A 488 -2.50 -13.84 -8.86
CA HIS A 488 -3.12 -14.13 -7.56
C HIS A 488 -4.37 -15.03 -7.72
N VAL A 489 -4.87 -15.60 -6.62
CA VAL A 489 -6.12 -16.36 -6.54
C VAL A 489 -7.00 -15.80 -5.42
N ASN A 490 -8.19 -15.32 -5.77
CA ASN A 490 -9.03 -14.52 -4.89
C ASN A 490 -9.62 -15.37 -3.76
N ALA A 491 -9.96 -14.72 -2.65
CA ALA A 491 -10.66 -15.33 -1.53
C ALA A 491 -11.79 -14.43 -1.07
N HIS A 492 -12.99 -14.98 -0.92
CA HIS A 492 -14.20 -14.21 -0.59
C HIS A 492 -15.06 -14.93 0.47
N PRO A 493 -15.58 -14.23 1.50
CA PRO A 493 -16.35 -14.86 2.59
C PRO A 493 -17.58 -15.65 2.11
N LYS A 494 -18.29 -15.15 1.09
CA LYS A 494 -19.34 -15.89 0.40
C LYS A 494 -18.70 -16.89 -0.56
N LYS A 495 -18.69 -18.18 -0.19
CA LYS A 495 -18.12 -19.30 -0.97
C LYS A 495 -18.74 -19.55 -2.35
N THR A 496 -19.77 -18.78 -2.75
CA THR A 496 -20.40 -18.89 -4.09
C THR A 496 -19.89 -17.84 -5.08
N THR A 497 -19.05 -16.88 -4.66
CA THR A 497 -18.38 -15.95 -5.57
C THR A 497 -17.38 -16.73 -6.43
N ARG A 498 -17.30 -16.41 -7.73
CA ARG A 498 -16.42 -17.08 -8.71
C ARG A 498 -16.08 -16.17 -9.88
N GLY A 499 -15.06 -16.54 -10.66
CA GLY A 499 -14.63 -15.84 -11.87
C GLY A 499 -13.31 -15.10 -11.74
N VAL A 500 -13.02 -14.28 -12.75
CA VAL A 500 -11.76 -13.52 -12.90
C VAL A 500 -11.96 -12.02 -12.87
N GLU A 501 -11.00 -11.33 -12.26
CA GLU A 501 -10.87 -9.87 -12.27
C GLU A 501 -9.40 -9.47 -12.46
N THR A 502 -9.16 -8.41 -13.23
CA THR A 502 -7.81 -7.89 -13.48
C THR A 502 -7.74 -6.45 -13.03
N PHE A 503 -6.74 -6.14 -12.20
CA PHE A 503 -6.58 -4.86 -11.54
C PHE A 503 -5.39 -4.07 -12.08
N TYR A 504 -5.51 -2.74 -12.03
CA TYR A 504 -4.38 -1.80 -12.09
C TYR A 504 -4.38 -0.87 -10.87
N LEU A 505 -3.25 -0.19 -10.64
CA LEU A 505 -3.10 0.74 -9.52
C LEU A 505 -3.95 2.00 -9.72
N ASN A 506 -4.92 2.23 -8.81
CA ASN A 506 -5.64 3.49 -8.63
C ASN A 506 -6.39 3.47 -7.28
N LEU A 507 -7.03 4.55 -6.86
CA LEU A 507 -7.95 4.52 -5.71
C LEU A 507 -9.17 3.63 -5.98
N ALA A 508 -9.54 2.80 -5.01
CA ALA A 508 -10.61 1.80 -5.16
C ALA A 508 -12.01 2.44 -5.18
N THR A 509 -12.76 2.21 -6.26
CA THR A 509 -14.12 2.76 -6.45
C THR A 509 -15.25 1.95 -5.81
N ASN A 510 -14.95 0.79 -5.22
CA ASN A 510 -15.94 -0.09 -4.63
C ASN A 510 -15.36 -0.93 -3.48
N THR A 511 -16.24 -1.43 -2.61
CA THR A 511 -15.85 -2.16 -1.39
C THR A 511 -15.11 -3.46 -1.67
N GLU A 512 -15.41 -4.16 -2.77
CA GLU A 512 -14.73 -5.42 -3.10
C GLU A 512 -13.30 -5.19 -3.61
N ALA A 513 -13.09 -4.21 -4.48
CA ALA A 513 -11.74 -3.81 -4.90
C ALA A 513 -10.89 -3.37 -3.69
N MET A 514 -11.47 -2.62 -2.75
CA MET A 514 -10.81 -2.25 -1.50
C MET A 514 -10.54 -3.45 -0.58
N ARG A 515 -11.46 -4.42 -0.50
CA ARG A 515 -11.31 -5.66 0.29
C ARG A 515 -10.18 -6.55 -0.25
N VAL A 516 -10.06 -6.67 -1.58
CA VAL A 516 -8.99 -7.44 -2.22
C VAL A 516 -7.63 -6.74 -2.01
N ALA A 517 -7.52 -5.44 -2.29
CA ALA A 517 -6.27 -4.71 -2.00
C ALA A 517 -5.86 -4.78 -0.51
N ALA A 518 -6.82 -4.67 0.42
CA ALA A 518 -6.54 -4.81 1.85
C ALA A 518 -6.17 -6.25 2.28
N ARG A 519 -6.47 -7.28 1.47
CA ARG A 519 -5.96 -8.65 1.65
C ARG A 519 -4.50 -8.73 1.20
N GLU A 520 -4.18 -8.30 -0.02
CA GLU A 520 -2.82 -8.45 -0.56
C GLU A 520 -1.80 -7.59 0.18
N ASN A 521 -2.19 -6.37 0.54
CA ASN A 521 -1.31 -5.43 1.25
C ASN A 521 -1.03 -5.86 2.71
N ALA A 522 -1.75 -6.85 3.25
CA ALA A 522 -1.66 -7.24 4.66
C ALA A 522 -0.33 -7.88 5.07
N THR A 523 0.58 -8.13 4.13
CA THR A 523 1.94 -8.64 4.38
C THR A 523 3.03 -7.57 4.34
N SER A 524 2.67 -6.31 4.04
CA SER A 524 3.57 -5.16 4.20
C SER A 524 3.66 -4.72 5.67
N THR A 525 4.75 -4.04 6.02
CA THR A 525 5.05 -3.55 7.37
C THR A 525 4.45 -2.16 7.67
N HIS A 526 3.74 -1.55 6.73
CA HIS A 526 3.28 -0.16 6.81
C HIS A 526 1.79 -0.01 7.14
N ASN A 527 1.42 1.04 7.87
CA ASN A 527 0.03 1.32 8.26
C ASN A 527 -0.82 1.80 7.07
N ILE A 528 -1.99 1.18 6.90
CA ILE A 528 -2.91 1.47 5.78
C ILE A 528 -3.44 2.93 5.79
N SER A 529 -3.53 3.58 6.96
CA SER A 529 -3.98 4.97 7.07
C SER A 529 -2.91 5.99 6.67
N GLU A 530 -1.65 5.78 7.07
CA GLU A 530 -0.52 6.64 6.70
C GLU A 530 -0.26 6.63 5.20
N MET A 531 -0.71 5.58 4.49
CA MET A 531 -0.40 5.40 3.07
C MET A 531 -1.48 5.89 2.09
N GLN A 532 -2.69 6.29 2.51
CA GLN A 532 -3.72 6.71 1.52
C GLN A 532 -3.32 7.96 0.74
N ASP A 533 -2.64 8.90 1.39
CA ASP A 533 -2.09 10.08 0.73
C ASP A 533 -0.89 9.69 -0.13
N ILE A 534 0.09 8.98 0.46
CA ILE A 534 1.32 8.49 -0.22
C ILE A 534 0.98 7.70 -1.51
N LEU A 535 -0.08 6.88 -1.48
CA LEU A 535 -0.58 6.10 -2.62
C LEU A 535 -0.97 6.97 -3.81
N SER A 536 -1.61 8.12 -3.56
CA SER A 536 -2.12 9.01 -4.60
C SER A 536 -1.00 9.61 -5.45
N ASP A 537 0.20 9.74 -4.88
CA ASP A 537 1.36 10.37 -5.52
C ASP A 537 2.30 9.35 -6.15
N LEU A 538 2.47 8.20 -5.49
CA LEU A 538 3.13 7.03 -6.08
C LEU A 538 2.35 6.52 -7.32
N MET A 539 1.06 6.83 -7.40
CA MET A 539 0.22 6.67 -8.59
C MET A 539 0.48 7.71 -9.71
N GLN A 540 0.97 8.92 -9.43
CA GLN A 540 1.16 9.97 -10.47
C GLN A 540 2.15 9.54 -11.57
N ASN A 541 3.16 8.75 -11.22
CA ASN A 541 4.13 8.18 -12.17
C ASN A 541 3.73 6.80 -12.72
N ALA A 542 2.73 6.15 -12.14
CA ALA A 542 2.27 4.85 -12.63
C ALA A 542 1.68 5.01 -14.05
N LYS A 543 1.93 4.04 -14.92
CA LYS A 543 1.43 4.06 -16.31
C LYS A 543 -0.07 3.70 -16.38
N ILE A 544 -0.92 4.39 -15.62
CA ILE A 544 -2.32 4.00 -15.33
C ILE A 544 -3.13 3.74 -16.61
N LYS A 545 -3.01 4.59 -17.63
CA LYS A 545 -3.72 4.45 -18.92
C LYS A 545 -3.26 3.19 -19.67
N GLU A 546 -1.97 2.89 -19.63
CA GLU A 546 -1.39 1.68 -20.20
C GLU A 546 -1.73 0.43 -19.40
N SER A 547 -1.67 0.48 -18.06
CA SER A 547 -2.02 -0.62 -17.16
C SER A 547 -3.51 -0.97 -17.28
N SER A 548 -4.39 0.03 -17.44
CA SER A 548 -5.81 -0.20 -17.72
C SER A 548 -6.00 -0.97 -19.02
N ARG A 549 -5.35 -0.55 -20.12
CA ARG A 549 -5.42 -1.26 -21.42
C ARG A 549 -4.79 -2.67 -21.36
N LEU A 550 -3.74 -2.86 -20.55
CA LEU A 550 -3.14 -4.17 -20.31
C LEU A 550 -4.11 -5.08 -19.54
N ALA A 551 -4.78 -4.54 -18.52
CA ALA A 551 -5.80 -5.25 -17.76
C ALA A 551 -7.00 -5.62 -18.65
N GLU A 552 -7.45 -4.73 -19.53
CA GLU A 552 -8.49 -5.02 -20.53
C GLU A 552 -8.08 -6.14 -21.48
N ALA A 553 -6.85 -6.12 -21.99
CA ALA A 553 -6.33 -7.17 -22.88
C ALA A 553 -6.22 -8.54 -22.18
N VAL A 554 -5.73 -8.57 -20.92
CA VAL A 554 -5.64 -9.81 -20.13
C VAL A 554 -7.03 -10.33 -19.73
N GLN A 555 -7.89 -9.48 -19.16
CA GLN A 555 -9.26 -9.83 -18.74
C GLN A 555 -10.11 -10.35 -19.91
N SER A 556 -10.10 -9.66 -21.05
CA SER A 556 -10.91 -10.04 -22.21
C SER A 556 -10.42 -11.34 -22.86
N THR A 557 -9.11 -11.59 -22.85
CA THR A 557 -8.53 -12.82 -23.39
C THR A 557 -8.86 -14.01 -22.47
N LEU A 558 -8.61 -13.89 -21.15
CA LEU A 558 -9.03 -14.87 -20.13
C LEU A 558 -10.52 -15.26 -20.23
N VAL A 559 -11.42 -14.29 -20.37
CA VAL A 559 -12.87 -14.54 -20.38
C VAL A 559 -13.35 -15.19 -21.69
N ASN A 560 -12.67 -14.95 -22.82
CA ASN A 560 -13.10 -15.45 -24.12
C ASN A 560 -12.41 -16.74 -24.53
N GLY A 561 -11.10 -16.87 -24.34
CA GLY A 561 -10.35 -18.06 -24.73
C GLY A 561 -10.59 -19.26 -23.82
N MET A 562 -10.83 -19.06 -22.51
CA MET A 562 -11.21 -20.16 -21.60
C MET A 562 -12.49 -20.91 -22.06
N LYS A 563 -13.42 -20.23 -22.76
CA LYS A 563 -14.59 -20.87 -23.39
C LYS A 563 -14.20 -21.80 -24.54
N GLN A 564 -13.14 -21.49 -25.28
CA GLN A 564 -12.57 -22.34 -26.33
C GLN A 564 -11.91 -23.59 -25.71
N HIS A 565 -11.29 -23.44 -24.53
CA HIS A 565 -10.85 -24.54 -23.66
C HIS A 565 -12.01 -25.23 -22.89
N HIS A 566 -13.28 -24.99 -23.27
CA HIS A 566 -14.50 -25.53 -22.66
C HIS A 566 -14.77 -25.16 -21.18
N PHE A 567 -13.98 -24.28 -20.59
CA PHE A 567 -14.16 -23.79 -19.23
C PHE A 567 -15.06 -22.55 -19.17
N HIS A 568 -16.13 -22.62 -18.37
CA HIS A 568 -17.13 -21.55 -18.25
C HIS A 568 -16.67 -20.47 -17.25
N MET A 569 -15.95 -19.48 -17.77
CA MET A 569 -15.42 -18.37 -16.96
C MET A 569 -16.48 -17.28 -16.70
N THR A 570 -16.58 -16.83 -15.44
CA THR A 570 -17.35 -15.61 -15.08
C THR A 570 -16.41 -14.40 -15.11
N SER A 571 -16.81 -13.31 -15.77
CA SER A 571 -16.06 -12.04 -15.74
C SER A 571 -16.55 -11.16 -14.60
N LEU A 572 -15.65 -10.76 -13.70
CA LEU A 572 -15.90 -9.72 -12.70
C LEU A 572 -15.34 -8.34 -13.15
N GLY A 573 -14.70 -8.29 -14.32
CA GLY A 573 -14.30 -7.08 -15.03
C GLY A 573 -12.88 -6.62 -14.76
N VAL A 574 -12.49 -5.54 -15.44
CA VAL A 574 -11.30 -4.75 -15.07
C VAL A 574 -11.66 -3.85 -13.89
N LYS A 575 -10.76 -3.77 -12.91
CA LYS A 575 -10.94 -3.00 -11.68
C LYS A 575 -9.69 -2.17 -11.38
N GLN A 576 -9.81 -1.30 -10.39
CA GLN A 576 -8.71 -0.47 -9.92
C GLN A 576 -8.68 -0.46 -8.39
N ALA A 577 -7.50 -0.61 -7.79
CA ALA A 577 -7.33 -0.58 -6.33
C ALA A 577 -5.87 -0.31 -5.93
N PRO A 578 -5.59 0.11 -4.68
CA PRO A 578 -4.27 0.52 -4.23
C PRO A 578 -3.40 -0.67 -3.79
N PHE A 579 -3.01 -1.53 -4.73
CA PHE A 579 -2.13 -2.68 -4.46
C PHE A 579 -0.67 -2.26 -4.28
N TYR A 580 -0.04 -2.61 -3.16
CA TYR A 580 1.36 -2.27 -2.90
C TYR A 580 2.31 -2.95 -3.90
N VAL A 581 1.98 -4.16 -4.37
CA VAL A 581 2.73 -4.87 -5.42
C VAL A 581 2.64 -4.21 -6.82
N LEU A 582 1.87 -3.14 -6.98
CA LEU A 582 1.84 -2.31 -8.20
C LEU A 582 2.43 -0.90 -7.98
N ILE A 583 2.81 -0.56 -6.74
CA ILE A 583 3.43 0.73 -6.40
C ILE A 583 4.82 0.84 -7.03
N GLY A 584 5.16 2.04 -7.54
CA GLY A 584 6.51 2.39 -7.95
C GLY A 584 7.03 1.71 -9.23
N ALA A 585 6.17 0.95 -9.94
CA ALA A 585 6.50 0.35 -11.24
C ALA A 585 6.70 1.43 -12.32
N GLU A 586 7.86 1.44 -12.98
CA GLU A 586 8.16 2.39 -14.07
C GLU A 586 7.47 2.02 -15.40
N MET A 587 6.89 0.80 -15.49
CA MET A 587 6.23 0.22 -16.66
C MET A 587 4.74 -0.10 -16.40
N PRO A 588 3.94 -0.42 -17.43
CA PRO A 588 2.56 -0.85 -17.25
C PRO A 588 2.48 -2.15 -16.44
N ALA A 589 1.66 -2.12 -15.39
CA ALA A 589 1.66 -3.07 -14.30
C ALA A 589 0.23 -3.44 -13.89
N VAL A 590 -0.05 -4.74 -13.81
CA VAL A 590 -1.38 -5.29 -13.47
C VAL A 590 -1.29 -6.47 -12.50
N LEU A 591 -2.38 -6.73 -11.77
CA LEU A 591 -2.58 -7.91 -10.93
C LEU A 591 -3.81 -8.67 -11.44
N ALA A 592 -3.65 -9.96 -11.76
CA ALA A 592 -4.71 -10.82 -12.25
C ALA A 592 -5.15 -11.83 -11.18
N GLU A 593 -6.41 -11.72 -10.73
CA GLU A 593 -7.06 -12.70 -9.86
C GLU A 593 -7.70 -13.79 -10.73
N ILE A 594 -7.08 -14.98 -10.79
CA ILE A 594 -7.39 -15.98 -11.83
C ILE A 594 -8.58 -16.89 -11.52
N SER A 595 -9.07 -16.91 -10.28
CA SER A 595 -10.21 -17.72 -9.78
C SER A 595 -10.46 -17.43 -8.29
N PHE A 596 -11.48 -18.01 -7.64
CA PHE A 596 -11.66 -17.93 -6.18
C PHE A 596 -11.32 -19.24 -5.46
N ILE A 597 -10.23 -19.27 -4.69
CA ILE A 597 -9.77 -20.47 -3.95
C ILE A 597 -10.79 -20.94 -2.89
N THR A 598 -11.61 -20.00 -2.39
CA THR A 598 -12.70 -20.25 -1.43
C THR A 598 -13.91 -20.95 -2.03
N ASN A 599 -14.06 -20.96 -3.36
CA ASN A 599 -15.21 -21.54 -4.04
C ASN A 599 -15.02 -23.06 -4.29
N PRO A 600 -15.95 -23.94 -3.86
CA PRO A 600 -15.78 -25.40 -4.02
C PRO A 600 -15.84 -25.95 -5.46
N GLU A 601 -16.33 -25.18 -6.43
CA GLU A 601 -16.31 -25.54 -7.85
C GLU A 601 -14.94 -25.17 -8.44
N GLU A 602 -14.51 -23.93 -8.24
CA GLU A 602 -13.22 -23.45 -8.73
C GLU A 602 -12.04 -24.13 -8.02
N ALA A 603 -12.14 -24.47 -6.74
CA ALA A 603 -11.12 -25.27 -6.04
C ALA A 603 -10.95 -26.71 -6.58
N LYS A 604 -11.83 -27.17 -7.48
CA LYS A 604 -11.60 -28.39 -8.29
C LYS A 604 -10.84 -28.05 -9.56
N LEU A 605 -11.22 -26.96 -10.25
CA LEU A 605 -10.54 -26.47 -11.45
C LEU A 605 -9.09 -26.06 -11.15
N LEU A 606 -8.82 -25.45 -10.01
CA LEU A 606 -7.47 -25.10 -9.52
C LEU A 606 -6.59 -26.33 -9.21
N LYS A 607 -7.15 -27.55 -9.25
CA LYS A 607 -6.42 -28.83 -9.17
C LYS A 607 -6.27 -29.49 -10.54
N ASP A 608 -6.98 -29.02 -11.58
CA ASP A 608 -6.88 -29.53 -12.94
C ASP A 608 -5.71 -28.86 -13.68
N VAL A 609 -4.76 -29.70 -14.09
CA VAL A 609 -3.57 -29.31 -14.87
C VAL A 609 -3.96 -28.64 -16.20
N ASN A 610 -5.10 -29.00 -16.79
CA ASN A 610 -5.58 -28.44 -18.05
C ASN A 610 -6.17 -27.03 -17.85
N TYR A 611 -6.91 -26.81 -16.76
CA TYR A 611 -7.41 -25.48 -16.39
C TYR A 611 -6.24 -24.52 -16.09
N LEU A 612 -5.27 -24.94 -15.27
CA LEU A 612 -4.09 -24.14 -14.98
C LEU A 612 -3.21 -23.88 -16.22
N GLN A 613 -3.26 -24.78 -17.21
CA GLN A 613 -2.60 -24.59 -18.51
C GLN A 613 -3.33 -23.57 -19.38
N ALA A 614 -4.66 -23.67 -19.49
CA ALA A 614 -5.48 -22.74 -20.25
C ALA A 614 -5.41 -21.31 -19.69
N ILE A 615 -5.49 -21.13 -18.36
CA ILE A 615 -5.27 -19.83 -17.69
C ILE A 615 -3.93 -19.21 -18.12
N ALA A 616 -2.86 -20.01 -18.12
CA ALA A 616 -1.53 -19.55 -18.48
C ALA A 616 -1.39 -19.22 -19.98
N GLU A 617 -2.11 -19.92 -20.85
CA GLU A 617 -2.18 -19.65 -22.29
C GLU A 617 -2.94 -18.35 -22.58
N GLU A 618 -4.04 -18.08 -21.89
CA GLU A 618 -4.82 -16.85 -22.06
C GLU A 618 -4.16 -15.61 -21.43
N ILE A 619 -3.48 -15.73 -20.29
CA ILE A 619 -2.66 -14.62 -19.76
C ILE A 619 -1.53 -14.30 -20.74
N ALA A 620 -0.83 -15.31 -21.26
CA ALA A 620 0.22 -15.11 -22.25
C ALA A 620 -0.30 -14.48 -23.55
N ALA A 621 -1.49 -14.92 -24.01
CA ALA A 621 -2.14 -14.36 -25.19
C ALA A 621 -2.60 -12.91 -24.96
N GLY A 622 -3.19 -12.57 -23.81
CA GLY A 622 -3.62 -11.20 -23.49
C GLY A 622 -2.45 -10.21 -23.45
N VAL A 623 -1.34 -10.61 -22.85
CA VAL A 623 -0.08 -9.81 -22.84
C VAL A 623 0.49 -9.63 -24.25
N ALA A 624 0.47 -10.68 -25.08
CA ALA A 624 0.90 -10.59 -26.48
C ALA A 624 -0.03 -9.70 -27.34
N ASN A 625 -1.36 -9.80 -27.14
CA ASN A 625 -2.36 -8.99 -27.83
C ASN A 625 -2.15 -7.49 -27.56
N TYR A 626 -1.89 -7.13 -26.29
CA TYR A 626 -1.52 -5.76 -25.90
C TYR A 626 -0.27 -5.27 -26.64
N SER A 627 0.78 -6.09 -26.69
CA SER A 627 2.03 -5.77 -27.40
C SER A 627 1.84 -5.55 -28.90
N ILE A 628 0.96 -6.32 -29.55
CA ILE A 628 0.69 -6.21 -30.99
C ILE A 628 -0.06 -4.92 -31.29
N GLN A 629 -1.12 -4.61 -30.53
CA GLN A 629 -1.86 -3.36 -30.66
C GLN A 629 -0.97 -2.13 -30.46
N ARG A 630 -0.03 -2.18 -29.49
CA ARG A 630 0.99 -1.15 -29.27
C ARG A 630 1.93 -0.93 -30.47
N ARG A 631 2.29 -1.98 -31.22
CA ARG A 631 3.11 -1.85 -32.43
C ARG A 631 2.31 -1.28 -33.60
N THR A 632 1.06 -1.72 -33.80
CA THR A 632 0.20 -1.21 -34.89
C THR A 632 -0.21 0.25 -34.69
N ALA A 633 -0.26 0.75 -33.45
CA ALA A 633 -0.54 2.15 -33.12
C ALA A 633 0.69 3.08 -33.12
N ALA A 634 1.87 2.57 -33.52
CA ALA A 634 3.14 3.31 -33.61
C ALA A 634 3.71 3.35 -35.05
N LEU A 635 2.89 2.97 -36.03
CA LEU A 635 3.15 2.95 -37.48
C LEU A 635 2.08 3.79 -38.20
#